data_AF-A0A919GQK9-F1
#
_entry.id   AF-A0A919GQK9-F1
#
_cell.length_a   1.000
_cell.length_b   1.000
_cell.length_c   1.000
_cell.angle_alpha   90.00
_cell.angle_beta   90.00
_cell.angle_gamma   90.00
#
_symmetry.space_group_name_H-M   'P 1'
#
loop_
_entity.id
_entity.type
_entity.pdbx_description
1 polymer ?
#
loop_
_entity_poly.entity_id
_entity_poly.type
_entity_poly.pdbx_seq_one_letter_code
_entity_poly.pdbx_strand_id
1 'polypeptide(L)'
;MRDGPVPAEGIAPLTPVPGEAHIWVVRAPWPGQEPPPAVVGELDQRERERAASFVRSGDRMLYLAAHLALRRVLALCLGVAPAEVRFGRAPCPRCSAPHGRPVVRDASAPPHFSLSHSRGVALVAVAAVPVGVDVQGVPSPEAVELCVPHLHPAEQQDLAELPPGDRPFGFARLWTRKEAYLKGLGSGLGRGLAADYLGDRDDDPGRPAGWLVHDLPGDAGHAAAVALRTQDDHRGTLRVVPVGCLYAEDATALVAGAEPVGALTLSARRTRDTRTRHLPVRHKPASDARTRGTDNVMPGAAPSSESSGPEILHRLAELTALKEQIRGGPDPKATERQHAKGKLTARERVELLLDKGSFTEVEALRRHRATGFGLETKRPHTDGVITGWGTVEGRTVFVYAHDFRIFGGALGEAHATKIHKIMDMAIAAGAPLVSLNDGAGARIQEGVSALAGYGGIFQRNTKASGVIPQLSVMLGPCAGGAAYSPALTDFVFMVRDTSQMFITGPDVVKAVTGEEITQNGLGGADTHGGLSGVAHFVHDDEETCLAEVRYLLSLLPSNNRELPPAVRGNDAVDLRGDALLDLVPADGNRSYDMRSVITELVDDGDFMEVHAAWATNLVCALARLDGQVVGIVANQPASMAGVLDIRASEKGARFVQFCDSFNIPLVTLVDVPGFLPGVDQEHEGIIRRGAKLLYAYCNATVPRVSVVLRKAYGGAYIVMDSRSIGADVALAWPTNEIAVMGAEGAAGVVFRREIAASEDPEAMRAQKIEEYQTELVHPYYAAERGLVDDVIDPRDTRAVLIRSLAMLCAKDAGLPHRKHGNPPQ
;
A
#
# COMPACT_ATOMS: atom_id res chain seq x y z
N MET A 1 -1.06 -51.52 -23.51
CA MET A 1 -0.95 -51.50 -22.03
C MET A 1 -1.11 -50.05 -21.55
N ARG A 2 -0.95 -49.75 -20.25
CA ARG A 2 -0.74 -48.36 -19.78
C ARG A 2 0.74 -48.22 -19.46
N ASP A 3 1.42 -47.30 -20.13
CA ASP A 3 2.77 -46.91 -19.76
C ASP A 3 2.68 -45.91 -18.61
N GLY A 4 3.51 -46.10 -17.58
CA GLY A 4 3.61 -45.18 -16.45
C GLY A 4 4.64 -44.07 -16.71
N PRO A 5 4.60 -42.96 -15.96
CA PRO A 5 5.63 -41.92 -16.06
C PRO A 5 7.00 -42.50 -15.68
N VAL A 6 8.02 -42.14 -16.46
CA VAL A 6 9.42 -42.45 -16.17
C VAL A 6 9.96 -41.38 -15.22
N PRO A 7 10.60 -41.73 -14.08
CA PRO A 7 11.23 -40.75 -13.20
C PRO A 7 12.34 -39.96 -13.92
N ALA A 8 12.54 -38.69 -13.54
CA ALA A 8 13.70 -37.94 -13.99
C ALA A 8 14.99 -38.62 -13.51
N GLU A 9 15.91 -38.93 -14.43
CA GLU A 9 17.11 -39.71 -14.11
C GLU A 9 18.04 -38.99 -13.13
N GLY A 10 18.55 -39.73 -12.14
CA GLY A 10 19.70 -39.31 -11.32
C GLY A 10 19.39 -38.71 -9.93
N ILE A 11 18.17 -38.24 -9.65
CA ILE A 11 17.85 -37.67 -8.33
C ILE A 11 17.40 -38.78 -7.35
N ALA A 12 18.21 -39.04 -6.32
CA ALA A 12 17.81 -39.89 -5.21
C ALA A 12 16.71 -39.19 -4.37
N PRO A 13 15.56 -39.83 -4.07
CA PRO A 13 14.46 -39.18 -3.38
C PRO A 13 14.82 -38.87 -1.92
N LEU A 14 14.56 -37.64 -1.49
CA LEU A 14 14.81 -37.16 -0.14
C LEU A 14 13.66 -37.59 0.79
N THR A 15 13.47 -38.89 0.98
CA THR A 15 12.40 -39.44 1.82
C THR A 15 12.68 -39.13 3.30
N PRO A 16 11.81 -38.36 4.00
CA PRO A 16 12.05 -38.01 5.39
C PRO A 16 11.98 -39.25 6.29
N VAL A 17 13.06 -39.53 7.03
CA VAL A 17 13.13 -40.68 7.94
C VAL A 17 12.56 -40.32 9.33
N PRO A 18 12.02 -41.30 10.08
CA PRO A 18 11.66 -41.10 11.49
C PRO A 18 12.86 -40.61 12.31
N GLY A 19 12.69 -39.55 13.10
CA GLY A 19 13.77 -38.91 13.85
C GLY A 19 14.42 -37.72 13.13
N GLU A 20 14.08 -37.42 11.87
CA GLU A 20 14.63 -36.28 11.13
C GLU A 20 13.58 -35.26 10.67
N ALA A 21 14.03 -34.00 10.59
CA ALA A 21 13.29 -32.86 10.07
C ALA A 21 14.21 -32.03 9.16
N HIS A 22 13.78 -31.75 7.94
CA HIS A 22 14.52 -30.93 6.98
C HIS A 22 13.84 -29.57 6.83
N ILE A 23 14.63 -28.50 6.87
CA ILE A 23 14.14 -27.12 6.81
C ILE A 23 14.96 -26.36 5.75
N TRP A 24 14.27 -25.82 4.75
CA TRP A 24 14.84 -24.98 3.71
C TRP A 24 14.52 -23.53 4.01
N VAL A 25 15.57 -22.72 4.13
CA VAL A 25 15.48 -21.26 4.23
C VAL A 25 15.71 -20.67 2.85
N VAL A 26 14.67 -20.07 2.30
CA VAL A 26 14.71 -19.32 1.06
C VAL A 26 14.95 -17.86 1.41
N ARG A 27 16.04 -17.28 0.89
CA ARG A 27 16.45 -15.89 1.14
C ARG A 27 16.48 -15.10 -0.16
N ALA A 28 15.88 -13.92 -0.14
CA ALA A 28 15.71 -13.09 -1.32
C ALA A 28 16.42 -11.74 -1.19
N PRO A 29 17.42 -11.44 -2.04
CA PRO A 29 17.61 -10.11 -2.57
C PRO A 29 16.66 -9.92 -3.76
N TRP A 30 15.93 -8.81 -3.83
CA TRP A 30 15.02 -8.51 -4.95
C TRP A 30 15.42 -7.22 -5.68
N PRO A 31 15.93 -7.35 -6.92
CA PRO A 31 15.85 -6.30 -7.91
C PRO A 31 15.10 -6.79 -9.17
N GLY A 32 13.89 -6.28 -9.40
CA GLY A 32 13.27 -6.10 -10.72
C GLY A 32 12.87 -7.29 -11.61
N GLN A 33 13.27 -8.55 -11.34
CA GLN A 33 13.00 -9.68 -12.26
C GLN A 33 11.95 -10.68 -11.77
N GLU A 34 10.93 -10.95 -12.61
CA GLU A 34 9.98 -12.04 -12.43
C GLU A 34 10.55 -13.40 -12.87
N PRO A 35 10.11 -14.53 -12.25
CA PRO A 35 10.47 -15.87 -12.70
C PRO A 35 10.04 -16.14 -14.16
N PRO A 36 10.81 -16.93 -14.93
CA PRO A 36 10.45 -17.31 -16.29
C PRO A 36 9.06 -17.99 -16.35
N PRO A 37 8.23 -17.73 -17.40
CA PRO A 37 6.89 -18.31 -17.50
C PRO A 37 6.84 -19.84 -17.43
N ALA A 38 7.90 -20.53 -17.87
CA ALA A 38 8.04 -21.98 -17.74
C ALA A 38 8.10 -22.44 -16.27
N VAL A 39 8.83 -21.71 -15.43
CA VAL A 39 8.92 -21.98 -13.97
C VAL A 39 7.60 -21.66 -13.28
N VAL A 40 6.92 -20.57 -13.65
CA VAL A 40 5.55 -20.26 -13.19
C VAL A 40 4.53 -21.31 -13.65
N GLY A 41 4.86 -22.09 -14.68
CA GLY A 41 4.14 -23.28 -15.12
C GLY A 41 4.09 -24.42 -14.08
N GLU A 42 5.05 -24.51 -13.16
CA GLU A 42 5.09 -25.55 -12.12
C GLU A 42 4.02 -25.40 -11.04
N LEU A 43 3.54 -24.18 -10.82
CA LEU A 43 2.43 -23.88 -9.93
C LEU A 43 1.12 -24.49 -10.47
N ASP A 44 0.13 -24.74 -9.61
CA ASP A 44 -1.22 -25.01 -10.12
C ASP A 44 -1.95 -23.71 -10.50
N GLN A 45 -3.13 -23.86 -11.13
CA GLN A 45 -3.90 -22.71 -11.59
C GLN A 45 -4.30 -21.77 -10.43
N ARG A 46 -4.62 -22.29 -9.25
CA ARG A 46 -5.04 -21.48 -8.10
C ARG A 46 -3.87 -20.74 -7.47
N GLU A 47 -2.69 -21.35 -7.51
CA GLU A 47 -1.45 -20.67 -7.10
C GLU A 47 -1.06 -19.57 -8.09
N ARG A 48 -1.24 -19.76 -9.41
CA ARG A 48 -1.08 -18.68 -10.39
C ARG A 48 -2.11 -17.57 -10.24
N GLU A 49 -3.39 -17.90 -10.07
CA GLU A 49 -4.47 -16.94 -9.78
C GLU A 49 -4.17 -16.17 -8.48
N ARG A 50 -3.68 -16.86 -7.44
CA ARG A 50 -3.30 -16.22 -6.19
C ARG A 50 -2.07 -15.33 -6.34
N ALA A 51 -1.06 -15.74 -7.10
CA ALA A 51 0.11 -14.91 -7.41
C ALA A 51 -0.30 -13.64 -8.17
N ALA A 52 -1.18 -13.75 -9.17
CA ALA A 52 -1.71 -12.61 -9.92
C ALA A 52 -2.56 -11.65 -9.05
N SER A 53 -3.18 -12.14 -7.97
CA SER A 53 -3.95 -11.30 -7.03
C SER A 53 -3.12 -10.43 -6.07
N PHE A 54 -1.78 -10.49 -6.13
CA PHE A 54 -0.91 -9.60 -5.35
C PHE A 54 -0.55 -8.35 -6.15
N VAL A 55 -1.06 -7.19 -5.71
CA VAL A 55 -0.81 -5.88 -6.33
C VAL A 55 0.67 -5.50 -6.27
N ARG A 56 1.31 -5.67 -5.11
CA ARG A 56 2.73 -5.32 -4.92
C ARG A 56 3.66 -6.38 -5.52
N SER A 57 4.65 -5.92 -6.29
CA SER A 57 5.67 -6.76 -6.93
C SER A 57 6.44 -7.64 -5.94
N GLY A 58 6.87 -7.09 -4.80
CA GLY A 58 7.58 -7.81 -3.75
C GLY A 58 6.74 -8.91 -3.08
N ASP A 59 5.47 -8.64 -2.74
CA ASP A 59 4.57 -9.66 -2.18
C ASP A 59 4.33 -10.81 -3.17
N ARG A 60 4.10 -10.47 -4.44
CA ARG A 60 3.96 -11.41 -5.55
C ARG A 60 5.23 -12.26 -5.71
N MET A 61 6.41 -11.65 -5.64
CA MET A 61 7.69 -12.34 -5.72
C MET A 61 7.93 -13.30 -4.55
N LEU A 62 7.63 -12.85 -3.32
CA LEU A 62 7.72 -13.68 -2.11
C LEU A 62 6.79 -14.90 -2.21
N TYR A 63 5.55 -14.69 -2.65
CA TYR A 63 4.57 -15.75 -2.83
C TYR A 63 5.02 -16.77 -3.88
N LEU A 64 5.46 -16.30 -5.06
CA LEU A 64 6.00 -17.15 -6.12
C LEU A 64 7.21 -17.96 -5.63
N ALA A 65 8.21 -17.32 -5.04
CA ALA A 65 9.40 -18.00 -4.52
C ALA A 65 9.06 -19.04 -3.43
N ALA A 66 8.17 -18.69 -2.49
CA ALA A 66 7.74 -19.57 -1.41
C ALA A 66 6.99 -20.82 -1.92
N HIS A 67 6.08 -20.65 -2.89
CA HIS A 67 5.31 -21.76 -3.46
C HIS A 67 6.13 -22.63 -4.43
N LEU A 68 7.02 -22.04 -5.23
CA LEU A 68 7.97 -22.79 -6.07
C LEU A 68 8.93 -23.63 -5.22
N ALA A 69 9.47 -23.04 -4.14
CA ALA A 69 10.28 -23.78 -3.18
C ALA A 69 9.51 -24.95 -2.56
N LEU A 70 8.28 -24.72 -2.09
CA LEU A 70 7.44 -25.76 -1.50
C LEU A 70 7.20 -26.92 -2.49
N ARG A 71 6.84 -26.62 -3.74
CA ARG A 71 6.61 -27.65 -4.77
C ARG A 71 7.87 -28.46 -5.06
N ARG A 72 9.02 -27.81 -5.23
CA ARG A 72 10.28 -28.46 -5.58
C ARG A 72 10.85 -29.29 -4.42
N VAL A 73 10.75 -28.79 -3.18
CA VAL A 73 11.10 -29.56 -1.97
C VAL A 73 10.20 -30.80 -1.83
N LEU A 74 8.89 -30.69 -2.08
CA LEU A 74 7.98 -31.84 -2.04
C LEU A 74 8.21 -32.82 -3.20
N ALA A 75 8.48 -32.32 -4.41
CA ALA A 75 8.86 -33.12 -5.57
C ALA A 75 10.06 -34.04 -5.26
N LEU A 76 11.10 -33.50 -4.62
CA LEU A 76 12.27 -34.28 -4.14
C LEU A 76 11.91 -35.36 -3.11
N CYS A 77 10.95 -35.09 -2.22
CA CYS A 77 10.50 -36.07 -1.22
C CYS A 77 9.64 -37.20 -1.83
N LEU A 78 9.03 -36.95 -3.00
CA LEU A 78 8.02 -37.81 -3.64
C LEU A 78 8.53 -38.55 -4.88
N GLY A 79 9.60 -38.07 -5.54
CA GLY A 79 10.11 -38.63 -6.79
C GLY A 79 9.26 -38.31 -8.03
N VAL A 80 8.60 -37.14 -8.04
CA VAL A 80 7.70 -36.67 -9.12
C VAL A 80 8.09 -35.27 -9.58
N ALA A 81 7.53 -34.77 -10.68
CA ALA A 81 7.79 -33.38 -11.10
C ALA A 81 7.08 -32.35 -10.20
N PRO A 82 7.60 -31.12 -10.04
CA PRO A 82 6.94 -30.06 -9.25
C PRO A 82 5.50 -29.75 -9.67
N ALA A 83 5.23 -29.79 -10.98
CA ALA A 83 3.91 -29.63 -11.58
C ALA A 83 2.95 -30.81 -11.30
N GLU A 84 3.45 -31.95 -10.85
CA GLU A 84 2.66 -33.15 -10.50
C GLU A 84 2.24 -33.19 -9.03
N VAL A 85 2.90 -32.42 -8.15
CA VAL A 85 2.51 -32.32 -6.73
C VAL A 85 1.04 -31.86 -6.61
N ARG A 86 0.21 -32.63 -5.91
CA ARG A 86 -1.22 -32.34 -5.68
C ARG A 86 -1.46 -32.01 -4.21
N PHE A 87 -2.03 -30.84 -3.96
CA PHE A 87 -2.37 -30.39 -2.61
C PHE A 87 -3.82 -30.75 -2.22
N GLY A 88 -4.01 -30.97 -0.93
CA GLY A 88 -5.30 -31.18 -0.30
C GLY A 88 -5.37 -30.54 1.09
N ARG A 89 -6.51 -30.73 1.75
CA ARG A 89 -6.74 -30.32 3.14
C ARG A 89 -7.10 -31.55 3.97
N ALA A 90 -6.47 -31.70 5.12
CA ALA A 90 -6.93 -32.64 6.14
C ALA A 90 -8.27 -32.17 6.74
N PRO A 91 -9.08 -33.08 7.32
CA PRO A 91 -10.18 -32.70 8.21
C PRO A 91 -9.67 -31.79 9.34
N CYS A 92 -10.42 -30.73 9.66
CA CYS A 92 -10.10 -29.85 10.78
C CYS A 92 -10.30 -30.60 12.12
N PRO A 93 -9.31 -30.61 13.04
CA PRO A 93 -9.42 -31.36 14.30
C PRO A 93 -10.49 -30.83 15.26
N ARG A 94 -11.10 -29.66 14.99
CA ARG A 94 -12.17 -29.07 15.81
C ARG A 94 -13.59 -29.38 15.33
N CYS A 95 -13.79 -29.55 14.01
CA CYS A 95 -15.13 -29.61 13.39
C CYS A 95 -15.24 -30.64 12.25
N SER A 96 -14.18 -31.40 11.96
CA SER A 96 -14.07 -32.38 10.86
C SER A 96 -14.26 -31.85 9.43
N ALA A 97 -14.61 -30.58 9.23
CA ALA A 97 -14.74 -29.96 7.91
C ALA A 97 -13.38 -29.89 7.16
N PRO A 98 -13.36 -29.92 5.81
CA PRO A 98 -12.14 -30.10 5.01
C PRO A 98 -11.29 -28.81 4.86
N HIS A 99 -11.02 -28.12 5.97
CA HIS A 99 -10.24 -26.87 6.03
C HIS A 99 -9.08 -26.94 7.05
N GLY A 100 -8.62 -28.14 7.40
CA GLY A 100 -7.46 -28.33 8.28
C GLY A 100 -6.11 -28.03 7.60
N ARG A 101 -5.04 -28.62 8.14
CA ARG A 101 -3.68 -28.44 7.58
C ARG A 101 -3.59 -28.87 6.10
N PRO A 102 -2.71 -28.23 5.30
CA PRO A 102 -2.32 -28.75 3.99
C PRO A 102 -1.79 -30.19 4.09
N VAL A 103 -2.02 -30.98 3.04
CA VAL A 103 -1.46 -32.33 2.86
C VAL A 103 -1.16 -32.57 1.38
N VAL A 104 -0.18 -33.44 1.09
CA VAL A 104 0.00 -34.00 -0.25
C VAL A 104 -1.09 -35.06 -0.48
N ARG A 105 -1.66 -35.09 -1.69
CA ARG A 105 -2.60 -36.12 -2.15
C ARG A 105 -1.89 -37.17 -3.01
N ASP A 106 -2.56 -38.31 -3.18
CA ASP A 106 -2.25 -39.33 -4.19
C ASP A 106 -0.86 -40.02 -4.05
N ALA A 107 -0.18 -39.80 -2.92
CA ALA A 107 1.01 -40.53 -2.49
C ALA A 107 0.67 -41.61 -1.43
N SER A 108 1.43 -42.70 -1.40
CA SER A 108 1.26 -43.82 -0.46
C SER A 108 1.73 -43.51 0.97
N ALA A 109 2.79 -42.70 1.10
CA ALA A 109 3.33 -42.19 2.36
C ALA A 109 3.67 -40.70 2.20
N PRO A 110 2.67 -39.80 2.13
CA PRO A 110 2.89 -38.38 1.94
C PRO A 110 3.62 -37.79 3.15
N PRO A 111 4.72 -37.03 2.94
CA PRO A 111 5.43 -36.39 4.05
C PRO A 111 4.57 -35.30 4.68
N HIS A 112 4.86 -34.97 5.93
CA HIS A 112 4.25 -33.81 6.58
C HIS A 112 5.09 -32.58 6.31
N PHE A 113 4.43 -31.48 5.95
CA PHE A 113 5.10 -30.24 5.57
C PHE A 113 4.43 -29.01 6.16
N SER A 114 5.18 -27.91 6.17
CA SER A 114 4.68 -26.57 6.50
C SER A 114 5.45 -25.52 5.71
N LEU A 115 4.77 -24.41 5.41
CA LEU A 115 5.31 -23.23 4.73
C LEU A 115 4.98 -22.00 5.58
N SER A 116 5.93 -21.08 5.72
CA SER A 116 5.66 -19.70 6.12
C SER A 116 6.62 -18.73 5.41
N HIS A 117 6.25 -17.46 5.33
CA HIS A 117 7.08 -16.42 4.73
C HIS A 117 6.81 -15.05 5.35
N SER A 118 7.85 -14.23 5.50
CA SER A 118 7.80 -12.86 6.01
C SER A 118 9.00 -12.08 5.47
N ARG A 119 8.79 -10.84 5.03
CA ARG A 119 9.78 -9.84 4.58
C ARG A 119 11.11 -10.42 4.03
N GLY A 120 11.09 -10.94 2.80
CA GLY A 120 12.29 -11.43 2.08
C GLY A 120 12.78 -12.84 2.49
N VAL A 121 12.14 -13.49 3.46
CA VAL A 121 12.46 -14.85 3.91
C VAL A 121 11.25 -15.77 3.78
N ALA A 122 11.46 -16.98 3.27
CA ALA A 122 10.48 -18.07 3.35
C ALA A 122 11.10 -19.34 3.95
N LEU A 123 10.30 -20.09 4.72
CA LEU A 123 10.67 -21.35 5.35
C LEU A 123 9.76 -22.47 4.85
N VAL A 124 10.36 -23.50 4.25
CA VAL A 124 9.70 -24.79 3.99
C VAL A 124 10.27 -25.80 4.97
N ALA A 125 9.42 -26.50 5.71
CA ALA A 125 9.83 -27.63 6.55
C ALA A 125 9.12 -28.92 6.13
N VAL A 126 9.84 -30.04 6.19
CA VAL A 126 9.32 -31.38 5.87
C VAL A 126 9.84 -32.41 6.88
N ALA A 127 8.98 -33.30 7.35
CA ALA A 127 9.30 -34.36 8.30
C ALA A 127 8.37 -35.59 8.15
N ALA A 128 8.77 -36.70 8.76
CA ALA A 128 7.92 -37.91 8.87
C ALA A 128 6.77 -37.74 9.89
N VAL A 129 6.89 -36.80 10.83
CA VAL A 129 5.90 -36.48 11.87
C VAL A 129 5.26 -35.09 11.65
N PRO A 130 4.07 -34.80 12.19
CA PRO A 130 3.41 -33.51 11.99
C PRO A 130 4.32 -32.33 12.39
N VAL A 131 4.64 -31.49 11.41
CA VAL A 131 5.57 -30.36 11.52
C VAL A 131 4.85 -29.04 11.18
N GLY A 132 5.26 -27.96 11.83
CA GLY A 132 4.91 -26.59 11.52
C GLY A 132 6.14 -25.68 11.59
N VAL A 133 6.21 -24.65 10.76
CA VAL A 133 7.19 -23.56 10.87
C VAL A 133 6.53 -22.20 10.84
N ASP A 134 7.18 -21.23 11.47
CA ASP A 134 6.89 -19.81 11.26
C ASP A 134 8.15 -18.95 11.22
N VAL A 135 8.05 -17.82 10.52
CA VAL A 135 9.04 -16.73 10.49
C VAL A 135 8.26 -15.41 10.51
N GLN A 136 8.70 -14.44 11.31
CA GLN A 136 8.14 -13.09 11.33
C GLN A 136 9.25 -12.06 11.47
N GLY A 137 9.09 -10.92 10.80
CA GLY A 137 9.85 -9.72 11.13
C GLY A 137 9.55 -9.25 12.55
N VAL A 138 10.52 -8.62 13.21
CA VAL A 138 10.33 -8.06 14.57
C VAL A 138 9.29 -6.92 14.52
N PRO A 139 8.20 -6.97 15.31
CA PRO A 139 7.18 -5.93 15.33
C PRO A 139 7.62 -4.68 16.09
N SER A 140 6.86 -3.58 15.99
CA SER A 140 7.11 -2.38 16.80
C SER A 140 6.68 -2.58 18.26
N PRO A 141 7.22 -1.81 19.23
CA PRO A 141 6.84 -1.90 20.63
C PRO A 141 5.33 -1.73 20.89
N GLU A 142 4.67 -0.87 20.13
CA GLU A 142 3.24 -0.56 20.27
C GLU A 142 2.38 -1.76 19.84
N ALA A 143 2.76 -2.43 18.75
CA ALA A 143 2.12 -3.66 18.30
C ALA A 143 2.30 -4.81 19.31
N VAL A 144 3.44 -4.85 20.00
CA VAL A 144 3.70 -5.81 21.09
C VAL A 144 2.77 -5.54 22.28
N GLU A 145 2.67 -4.29 22.74
CA GLU A 145 1.82 -3.93 23.89
C GLU A 145 0.33 -4.23 23.64
N LEU A 146 -0.16 -4.04 22.40
CA LEU A 146 -1.52 -4.43 22.01
C LEU A 146 -1.75 -5.95 22.06
N CYS A 147 -0.72 -6.76 21.77
CA CYS A 147 -0.86 -8.23 21.68
C CYS A 147 -0.54 -8.97 22.99
N VAL A 148 0.31 -8.43 23.87
CA VAL A 148 0.71 -9.08 25.14
C VAL A 148 -0.49 -9.54 25.99
N PRO A 149 -1.57 -8.77 26.20
CA PRO A 149 -2.72 -9.20 27.01
C PRO A 149 -3.43 -10.48 26.52
N HIS A 150 -3.18 -10.90 25.27
CA HIS A 150 -3.77 -12.10 24.67
C HIS A 150 -2.89 -13.36 24.75
N LEU A 151 -1.63 -13.25 25.21
CA LEU A 151 -0.72 -14.38 25.40
C LEU A 151 -1.04 -15.18 26.68
N HIS A 152 -0.41 -16.35 26.86
CA HIS A 152 -0.53 -17.13 28.11
C HIS A 152 0.02 -16.30 29.29
N PRO A 153 -0.59 -16.31 30.49
CA PRO A 153 -0.13 -15.46 31.60
C PRO A 153 1.36 -15.60 31.96
N ALA A 154 1.94 -16.80 31.84
CA ALA A 154 3.38 -17.00 32.04
C ALA A 154 4.27 -16.40 30.93
N GLU A 155 3.76 -16.30 29.68
CA GLU A 155 4.46 -15.60 28.59
C GLU A 155 4.41 -14.08 28.75
N GLN A 156 3.28 -13.57 29.27
CA GLN A 156 3.19 -12.16 29.68
C GLN A 156 4.22 -11.85 30.76
N GLN A 157 4.44 -12.79 31.70
CA GLN A 157 5.49 -12.67 32.71
C GLN A 157 6.90 -12.76 32.12
N ASP A 158 7.18 -13.72 31.20
CA ASP A 158 8.47 -13.84 30.51
C ASP A 158 8.84 -12.54 29.77
N LEU A 159 7.87 -11.91 29.08
CA LEU A 159 8.08 -10.61 28.41
C LEU A 159 8.22 -9.45 29.39
N ALA A 160 7.53 -9.48 30.54
CA ALA A 160 7.69 -8.46 31.57
C ALA A 160 9.08 -8.51 32.23
N GLU A 161 9.67 -9.71 32.36
CA GLU A 161 11.01 -9.95 32.88
C GLU A 161 12.14 -9.50 31.92
N LEU A 162 11.85 -9.36 30.61
CA LEU A 162 12.79 -8.79 29.64
C LEU A 162 12.93 -7.26 29.75
N PRO A 163 14.14 -6.70 29.52
CA PRO A 163 14.35 -5.26 29.33
C PRO A 163 13.46 -4.71 28.21
N PRO A 164 12.92 -3.46 28.32
CA PRO A 164 11.96 -2.94 27.35
C PRO A 164 12.39 -2.98 25.89
N GLY A 165 13.68 -2.77 25.59
CA GLY A 165 14.23 -2.85 24.23
C GLY A 165 14.26 -4.26 23.63
N ASP A 166 14.33 -5.30 24.47
CA ASP A 166 14.42 -6.71 24.04
C ASP A 166 13.02 -7.33 23.85
N ARG A 167 11.98 -6.71 24.42
CA ARG A 167 10.59 -7.21 24.39
C ARG A 167 10.03 -7.45 22.98
N PRO A 168 10.29 -6.63 21.95
CA PRO A 168 9.77 -6.90 20.62
C PRO A 168 10.36 -8.16 19.98
N PHE A 169 11.66 -8.41 20.17
CA PHE A 169 12.30 -9.64 19.70
C PHE A 169 11.82 -10.85 20.52
N GLY A 170 11.71 -10.71 21.85
CA GLY A 170 11.15 -11.74 22.73
C GLY A 170 9.71 -12.10 22.34
N PHE A 171 8.88 -11.11 22.00
CA PHE A 171 7.51 -11.32 21.53
C PHE A 171 7.49 -12.02 20.16
N ALA A 172 8.30 -11.57 19.19
CA ALA A 172 8.36 -12.19 17.86
C ALA A 172 8.76 -13.68 17.95
N ARG A 173 9.66 -14.02 18.87
CA ARG A 173 10.06 -15.40 19.19
C ARG A 173 8.91 -16.22 19.79
N LEU A 174 8.21 -15.70 20.80
CA LEU A 174 7.03 -16.39 21.37
C LEU A 174 5.89 -16.55 20.35
N TRP A 175 5.70 -15.54 19.49
CA TRP A 175 4.69 -15.56 18.43
C TRP A 175 4.98 -16.62 17.37
N THR A 176 6.21 -16.65 16.84
CA THR A 176 6.63 -17.64 15.84
C THR A 176 6.57 -19.07 16.38
N ARG A 177 6.92 -19.29 17.66
CA ARG A 177 6.69 -20.57 18.35
C ARG A 177 5.21 -20.96 18.36
N LYS A 178 4.29 -20.04 18.70
CA LYS A 178 2.84 -20.29 18.68
C LYS A 178 2.33 -20.61 17.28
N GLU A 179 2.67 -19.80 16.28
CA GLU A 179 2.23 -20.05 14.91
C GLU A 179 2.79 -21.37 14.35
N ALA A 180 4.07 -21.69 14.59
CA ALA A 180 4.64 -22.98 14.22
C ALA A 180 3.86 -24.15 14.84
N TYR A 181 3.56 -24.09 16.15
CA TYR A 181 2.75 -25.10 16.84
C TYR A 181 1.32 -25.19 16.29
N LEU A 182 0.62 -24.06 16.12
CA LEU A 182 -0.76 -24.01 15.64
C LEU A 182 -0.90 -24.46 14.18
N LYS A 183 0.14 -24.24 13.35
CA LYS A 183 0.26 -24.74 11.97
C LYS A 183 0.49 -26.25 11.95
N GLY A 184 1.41 -26.77 12.76
CA GLY A 184 1.66 -28.20 12.89
C GLY A 184 0.43 -28.97 13.39
N LEU A 185 -0.28 -28.40 14.37
CA LEU A 185 -1.53 -28.92 14.91
C LEU A 185 -2.70 -28.82 13.91
N GLY A 186 -2.67 -27.84 13.01
CA GLY A 186 -3.71 -27.61 12.00
C GLY A 186 -5.00 -26.98 12.53
N SER A 187 -4.94 -26.29 13.68
CA SER A 187 -6.09 -25.56 14.26
C SER A 187 -6.11 -24.06 13.94
N GLY A 188 -4.93 -23.46 13.68
CA GLY A 188 -4.75 -22.01 13.60
C GLY A 188 -5.13 -21.28 14.90
N LEU A 189 -5.19 -19.94 14.81
CA LEU A 189 -5.52 -19.02 15.91
C LEU A 189 -6.86 -19.28 16.61
N GLY A 190 -7.77 -20.05 16.00
CA GLY A 190 -9.07 -20.42 16.60
C GLY A 190 -8.97 -21.22 17.90
N ARG A 191 -7.78 -21.71 18.27
CA ARG A 191 -7.49 -22.33 19.58
C ARG A 191 -7.34 -21.30 20.72
N GLY A 192 -7.06 -20.03 20.41
CA GLY A 192 -6.78 -18.97 21.37
C GLY A 192 -5.30 -18.91 21.77
N LEU A 193 -4.71 -17.72 21.77
CA LEU A 193 -3.27 -17.51 22.02
C LEU A 193 -2.87 -17.86 23.46
N ALA A 194 -3.75 -17.64 24.43
CA ALA A 194 -3.54 -17.98 25.84
C ALA A 194 -3.88 -19.44 26.22
N ALA A 195 -4.09 -20.35 25.24
CA ALA A 195 -4.50 -21.73 25.52
C ALA A 195 -3.33 -22.71 25.78
N ASP A 196 -2.12 -22.38 25.32
CA ASP A 196 -0.91 -23.20 25.46
C ASP A 196 0.28 -22.30 25.77
N TYR A 197 1.15 -22.75 26.69
CA TYR A 197 2.41 -22.08 27.02
C TYR A 197 3.55 -22.56 26.12
N LEU A 198 4.25 -21.62 25.47
CA LEU A 198 5.40 -21.89 24.59
C LEU A 198 6.61 -21.00 24.90
N GLY A 199 6.69 -20.44 26.11
CA GLY A 199 7.91 -19.82 26.63
C GLY A 199 8.96 -20.82 27.10
N ASP A 200 9.88 -20.36 27.94
CA ASP A 200 11.11 -21.08 28.31
C ASP A 200 11.05 -21.81 29.67
N ARG A 201 9.91 -21.79 30.36
CA ARG A 201 9.68 -22.54 31.62
C ARG A 201 9.38 -24.02 31.29
N ASP A 202 10.21 -24.95 31.76
CA ASP A 202 9.99 -26.40 31.57
C ASP A 202 8.79 -26.95 32.36
N ASP A 203 8.43 -26.29 33.46
CA ASP A 203 7.54 -26.78 34.51
C ASP A 203 6.13 -26.15 34.49
N ASP A 204 5.84 -25.30 33.50
CA ASP A 204 4.50 -24.73 33.31
C ASP A 204 3.50 -25.82 32.84
N PRO A 205 2.37 -26.03 33.53
CA PRO A 205 1.40 -27.08 33.21
C PRO A 205 0.60 -26.81 31.91
N GLY A 206 0.68 -25.61 31.34
CA GLY A 206 0.11 -25.25 30.05
C GLY A 206 0.98 -25.65 28.85
N ARG A 207 2.17 -26.23 29.05
CA ARG A 207 3.08 -26.62 27.97
C ARG A 207 2.52 -27.83 27.18
N PRO A 208 2.45 -27.79 25.84
CA PRO A 208 1.75 -28.82 25.07
C PRO A 208 2.50 -30.16 25.04
N ALA A 209 1.89 -31.20 25.62
CA ALA A 209 2.46 -32.54 25.68
C ALA A 209 2.58 -33.21 24.29
N GLY A 210 3.72 -33.87 24.03
CA GLY A 210 3.99 -34.56 22.76
C GLY A 210 4.32 -33.61 21.60
N TRP A 211 4.83 -32.42 21.90
CA TRP A 211 5.37 -31.47 20.92
C TRP A 211 6.74 -30.97 21.36
N LEU A 212 7.68 -30.98 20.41
CA LEU A 212 8.91 -30.21 20.50
C LEU A 212 8.70 -28.89 19.75
N VAL A 213 9.16 -27.78 20.34
CA VAL A 213 9.14 -26.46 19.71
C VAL A 213 10.50 -25.82 19.95
N HIS A 214 11.14 -25.34 18.88
CA HIS A 214 12.54 -24.89 18.89
C HIS A 214 12.70 -23.65 18.00
N ASP A 215 13.51 -22.70 18.47
CA ASP A 215 13.85 -21.49 17.71
C ASP A 215 14.80 -21.84 16.54
N LEU A 216 14.64 -21.20 15.40
CA LEU A 216 15.53 -21.38 14.24
C LEU A 216 16.54 -20.22 14.16
N PRO A 217 17.79 -20.47 13.77
CA PRO A 217 18.77 -19.40 13.59
C PRO A 217 18.35 -18.49 12.43
N GLY A 218 18.33 -17.18 12.68
CA GLY A 218 17.93 -16.14 11.74
C GLY A 218 18.64 -14.83 12.03
N ASP A 219 18.40 -13.81 11.21
CA ASP A 219 19.06 -12.51 11.31
C ASP A 219 18.35 -11.61 12.33
N ALA A 220 19.01 -10.56 12.81
CA ALA A 220 18.49 -9.69 13.88
C ALA A 220 17.11 -9.05 13.60
N GLY A 221 16.70 -8.93 12.33
CA GLY A 221 15.37 -8.43 11.94
C GLY A 221 14.23 -9.47 11.97
N HIS A 222 14.53 -10.76 12.19
CA HIS A 222 13.56 -11.85 12.10
C HIS A 222 13.62 -12.81 13.29
N ALA A 223 12.45 -13.23 13.78
CA ALA A 223 12.29 -14.43 14.59
C ALA A 223 11.81 -15.60 13.71
N ALA A 224 12.18 -16.82 14.06
CA ALA A 224 11.73 -18.03 13.38
C ALA A 224 11.68 -19.23 14.34
N ALA A 225 10.76 -20.16 14.09
CA ALA A 225 10.60 -21.37 14.92
C ALA A 225 10.09 -22.57 14.12
N VAL A 226 10.37 -23.78 14.63
CA VAL A 226 9.80 -25.05 14.17
C VAL A 226 9.10 -25.76 15.33
N ALA A 227 7.99 -26.44 15.03
CA ALA A 227 7.26 -27.30 15.96
C ALA A 227 7.05 -28.69 15.34
N LEU A 228 7.33 -29.76 16.09
CA LEU A 228 7.15 -31.15 15.66
C LEU A 228 6.42 -31.99 16.71
N ARG A 229 5.49 -32.84 16.26
CA ARG A 229 4.74 -33.74 17.14
C ARG A 229 5.50 -35.04 17.40
N THR A 230 6.26 -35.07 18.48
CA THR A 230 7.05 -36.23 18.94
C THR A 230 7.18 -36.19 20.47
N GLN A 231 7.50 -37.34 21.08
CA GLN A 231 7.96 -37.44 22.47
C GLN A 231 9.48 -37.73 22.56
N ASP A 232 10.09 -38.12 21.44
CA ASP A 232 11.50 -38.48 21.30
C ASP A 232 12.30 -37.37 20.60
N ASP A 233 13.56 -37.21 20.97
CA ASP A 233 14.50 -36.26 20.36
C ASP A 233 14.63 -36.48 18.84
N HIS A 234 14.83 -35.39 18.07
CA HIS A 234 14.97 -35.40 16.61
C HIS A 234 16.21 -34.62 16.16
N ARG A 235 16.69 -34.90 14.94
CA ARG A 235 17.72 -34.11 14.25
C ARG A 235 17.07 -33.18 13.23
N GLY A 236 17.34 -31.89 13.35
CA GLY A 236 17.00 -30.88 12.35
C GLY A 236 18.17 -30.65 11.40
N THR A 237 17.91 -30.58 10.09
CA THR A 237 18.89 -30.16 9.08
C THR A 237 18.42 -28.87 8.41
N LEU A 238 19.24 -27.83 8.45
CA LEU A 238 18.97 -26.55 7.83
C LEU A 238 19.76 -26.42 6.51
N ARG A 239 19.06 -26.16 5.40
CA ARG A 239 19.63 -25.87 4.08
C ARG A 239 19.21 -24.47 3.67
N VAL A 240 20.12 -23.65 3.14
CA VAL A 240 19.77 -22.33 2.57
C VAL A 240 19.77 -22.46 1.05
N VAL A 241 18.72 -21.95 0.40
CA VAL A 241 18.61 -21.90 -1.07
C VAL A 241 18.40 -20.44 -1.50
N PRO A 242 19.31 -19.86 -2.28
CA PRO A 242 19.11 -18.54 -2.88
C PRO A 242 17.91 -18.55 -3.85
N VAL A 243 17.11 -17.48 -3.87
CA VAL A 243 15.94 -17.39 -4.78
C VAL A 243 16.32 -17.53 -6.26
N GLY A 244 17.49 -17.05 -6.70
CA GLY A 244 17.94 -17.24 -8.08
C GLY A 244 18.08 -18.72 -8.47
N CYS A 245 18.49 -19.59 -7.54
CA CYS A 245 18.51 -21.04 -7.77
C CYS A 245 17.10 -21.64 -7.91
N LEU A 246 16.06 -20.95 -7.46
CA LEU A 246 14.66 -21.33 -7.67
C LEU A 246 14.08 -20.83 -9.01
N TYR A 247 14.84 -20.14 -9.86
CA TYR A 247 14.37 -19.72 -11.19
C TYR A 247 15.10 -20.43 -12.36
N ALA A 248 16.01 -21.36 -12.06
CA ALA A 248 16.60 -22.25 -13.06
C ALA A 248 15.66 -23.42 -13.45
N GLU A 249 15.93 -24.05 -14.59
CA GLU A 249 15.21 -25.23 -15.10
C GLU A 249 15.60 -26.53 -14.36
N ASP A 250 16.89 -26.69 -14.03
CA ASP A 250 17.44 -27.83 -13.29
C ASP A 250 17.28 -27.69 -11.76
N ALA A 251 16.64 -26.62 -11.30
CA ALA A 251 16.59 -26.18 -9.92
C ALA A 251 16.13 -27.22 -8.89
N THR A 252 15.37 -28.24 -9.28
CA THR A 252 15.06 -29.38 -8.40
C THR A 252 16.34 -30.12 -7.97
N ALA A 253 17.32 -30.28 -8.87
CA ALA A 253 18.65 -30.79 -8.53
C ALA A 253 19.45 -29.79 -7.68
N LEU A 254 19.35 -28.48 -7.92
CA LEU A 254 20.00 -27.45 -7.09
C LEU A 254 19.48 -27.46 -5.64
N VAL A 255 18.18 -27.65 -5.43
CA VAL A 255 17.57 -27.79 -4.09
C VAL A 255 17.99 -29.10 -3.40
N ALA A 256 18.27 -30.16 -4.16
CA ALA A 256 18.80 -31.41 -3.62
C ALA A 256 20.29 -31.31 -3.25
N GLY A 257 21.09 -30.63 -4.08
CA GLY A 257 22.52 -30.40 -3.88
C GLY A 257 22.88 -29.28 -2.90
N ALA A 258 21.91 -28.53 -2.39
CA ALA A 258 22.12 -27.45 -1.43
C ALA A 258 22.65 -27.99 -0.09
N GLU A 259 23.96 -27.84 0.16
CA GLU A 259 24.65 -28.35 1.36
C GLU A 259 24.02 -27.87 2.68
N PRO A 260 24.05 -28.68 3.77
CA PRO A 260 23.59 -28.25 5.08
C PRO A 260 24.41 -27.08 5.62
N VAL A 261 23.75 -25.94 5.86
CA VAL A 261 24.38 -24.78 6.52
C VAL A 261 24.38 -24.90 8.04
N GLY A 262 23.61 -25.84 8.59
CA GLY A 262 23.57 -26.11 10.03
C GLY A 262 22.81 -27.38 10.38
N ALA A 263 23.25 -28.03 11.46
CA ALA A 263 22.54 -29.12 12.11
C ALA A 263 21.98 -28.64 13.45
N LEU A 264 20.75 -29.05 13.77
CA LEU A 264 20.01 -28.68 14.98
C LEU A 264 19.68 -29.95 15.77
N THR A 265 19.83 -29.90 17.09
CA THR A 265 19.39 -30.99 17.99
C THR A 265 18.06 -30.60 18.60
N LEU A 266 16.98 -31.14 18.05
CA LEU A 266 15.61 -30.86 18.46
C LEU A 266 15.28 -31.80 19.62
N SER A 267 15.68 -31.44 20.84
CA SER A 267 15.54 -32.31 22.02
C SER A 267 14.38 -31.92 22.94
N ALA A 268 13.95 -32.88 23.76
CA ALA A 268 12.89 -32.73 24.74
C ALA A 268 13.32 -32.05 26.07
N ARG A 269 14.57 -31.54 26.21
CA ARG A 269 15.09 -31.10 27.52
C ARG A 269 16.08 -29.92 27.51
N ARG A 270 15.79 -28.92 28.35
CA ARG A 270 16.74 -28.15 29.19
C ARG A 270 17.98 -27.56 28.52
N THR A 271 17.80 -26.44 27.84
CA THR A 271 18.89 -25.49 27.57
C THR A 271 19.32 -24.78 28.87
N ARG A 272 20.63 -24.74 29.12
CA ARG A 272 21.26 -23.93 30.18
C ARG A 272 22.58 -23.39 29.65
N ASP A 273 22.93 -22.16 30.06
CA ASP A 273 23.76 -21.20 29.31
C ASP A 273 23.08 -20.75 27.99
N THR A 274 23.23 -19.50 27.54
CA THR A 274 24.31 -18.51 27.79
C THR A 274 24.08 -17.50 28.92
N ARG A 275 25.18 -17.08 29.57
CA ARG A 275 25.26 -15.99 30.56
C ARG A 275 25.95 -14.73 30.01
N THR A 276 25.37 -13.56 30.28
CA THR A 276 26.09 -12.27 30.31
C THR A 276 25.58 -11.40 31.48
N ARG A 277 26.14 -10.20 31.72
CA ARG A 277 25.98 -9.40 32.98
C ARG A 277 25.96 -7.89 32.67
N HIS A 278 25.65 -6.93 33.55
CA HIS A 278 25.44 -6.79 35.02
C HIS A 278 24.49 -5.56 35.24
N LEU A 279 24.02 -5.05 36.40
CA LEU A 279 24.16 -5.21 37.88
C LEU A 279 22.84 -4.59 38.49
N PRO A 280 22.35 -4.95 39.70
CA PRO A 280 21.02 -4.50 40.18
C PRO A 280 21.04 -3.28 41.13
N VAL A 281 19.92 -2.53 41.16
CA VAL A 281 19.59 -1.52 42.18
C VAL A 281 18.25 -1.89 42.85
N ARG A 282 18.12 -1.61 44.16
CA ARG A 282 16.94 -1.95 44.98
C ARG A 282 15.96 -0.79 45.07
N HIS A 283 14.68 -1.08 45.30
CA HIS A 283 13.92 -0.50 46.43
C HIS A 283 12.79 -1.43 46.90
N LYS A 284 12.29 -1.24 48.13
CA LYS A 284 11.21 -2.02 48.76
C LYS A 284 9.84 -1.31 48.64
N PRO A 285 8.71 -2.05 48.56
CA PRO A 285 7.38 -1.49 48.80
C PRO A 285 7.08 -1.36 50.31
N ALA A 286 5.99 -0.65 50.63
CA ALA A 286 5.39 -0.61 51.96
C ALA A 286 3.88 -0.90 51.87
N SER A 287 3.36 -1.64 52.85
CA SER A 287 1.92 -1.81 53.13
C SER A 287 1.45 -0.68 54.09
N ASP A 288 0.24 -0.61 54.66
CA ASP A 288 -0.82 -1.60 54.91
C ASP A 288 -2.14 -0.89 55.35
N ALA A 289 -3.25 -1.65 55.46
CA ALA A 289 -4.31 -1.50 56.48
C ALA A 289 -5.16 -0.18 56.61
N ARG A 290 -6.39 -0.14 57.19
CA ARG A 290 -7.42 -1.15 57.57
C ARG A 290 -8.80 -0.51 57.93
N THR A 291 -9.89 -1.14 57.45
CA THR A 291 -11.21 -1.43 58.11
C THR A 291 -12.06 -0.42 58.93
N ARG A 292 -13.33 -0.28 58.48
CA ARG A 292 -14.65 -0.50 59.19
C ARG A 292 -15.32 0.55 60.11
N GLY A 293 -16.67 0.62 59.97
CA GLY A 293 -17.70 0.99 60.98
C GLY A 293 -18.53 2.25 60.66
N THR A 294 -19.83 2.41 60.97
CA THR A 294 -21.01 1.51 61.21
C THR A 294 -22.27 2.40 61.43
N ASP A 295 -23.43 2.04 60.86
CA ASP A 295 -24.84 2.39 61.23
C ASP A 295 -25.27 3.89 61.37
N ASN A 296 -26.51 4.37 61.11
CA ASN A 296 -27.83 3.84 61.48
C ASN A 296 -29.05 4.56 60.78
N VAL A 297 -30.19 3.86 60.59
CA VAL A 297 -31.64 4.28 60.59
C VAL A 297 -32.18 5.46 59.71
N MET A 298 -32.91 5.10 58.63
CA MET A 298 -34.38 5.28 58.28
C MET A 298 -35.21 6.52 58.76
N PRO A 299 -36.43 6.81 58.19
CA PRO A 299 -37.17 6.23 57.04
C PRO A 299 -37.70 7.25 55.98
N GLY A 300 -38.28 6.77 54.86
CA GLY A 300 -39.08 7.64 53.96
C GLY A 300 -39.75 6.92 52.76
N ALA A 301 -41.10 6.90 52.75
CA ALA A 301 -42.07 6.60 51.67
C ALA A 301 -41.66 5.79 50.41
N ALA A 302 -42.41 4.70 50.14
CA ALA A 302 -42.47 4.09 48.81
C ALA A 302 -43.41 4.87 47.86
N PRO A 303 -43.20 4.73 46.54
CA PRO A 303 -44.29 4.13 45.75
C PRO A 303 -43.85 2.87 44.97
N SER A 304 -44.87 2.10 44.56
CA SER A 304 -44.82 0.85 43.80
C SER A 304 -43.79 0.80 42.65
N SER A 305 -42.80 -0.07 42.76
CA SER A 305 -41.95 -0.49 41.63
C SER A 305 -42.60 -1.64 40.85
N GLU A 306 -43.47 -1.30 39.87
CA GLU A 306 -43.83 -2.27 38.82
C GLU A 306 -42.58 -2.60 37.97
N SER A 307 -42.45 -3.87 37.58
CA SER A 307 -41.20 -4.39 37.03
C SER A 307 -41.02 -4.05 35.56
N SER A 308 -40.15 -3.07 35.26
CA SER A 308 -39.75 -2.68 33.89
C SER A 308 -38.87 -3.71 33.14
N GLY A 309 -38.63 -4.88 33.72
CA GLY A 309 -37.77 -5.94 33.18
C GLY A 309 -38.21 -6.59 31.86
N PRO A 310 -39.51 -6.81 31.57
CA PRO A 310 -39.92 -7.50 30.34
C PRO A 310 -39.87 -6.64 29.07
N GLU A 311 -40.31 -5.37 29.12
CA GLU A 311 -40.52 -4.59 27.89
C GLU A 311 -39.20 -4.22 27.20
N ILE A 312 -38.17 -3.83 27.96
CA ILE A 312 -36.88 -3.42 27.38
C ILE A 312 -36.25 -4.57 26.58
N LEU A 313 -36.36 -5.82 27.05
CA LEU A 313 -35.88 -7.00 26.32
C LEU A 313 -36.64 -7.22 25.01
N HIS A 314 -37.96 -6.98 25.00
CA HIS A 314 -38.75 -7.02 23.78
C HIS A 314 -38.34 -5.92 22.79
N ARG A 315 -38.17 -4.66 23.25
CA ARG A 315 -37.68 -3.55 22.41
C ARG A 315 -36.29 -3.80 21.84
N LEU A 316 -35.40 -4.46 22.58
CA LEU A 316 -34.07 -4.86 22.11
C LEU A 316 -34.16 -5.94 21.02
N ALA A 317 -35.09 -6.88 21.13
CA ALA A 317 -35.35 -7.86 20.07
C ALA A 317 -35.93 -7.21 18.80
N GLU A 318 -36.93 -6.32 18.93
CA GLU A 318 -37.47 -5.51 17.82
C GLU A 318 -36.36 -4.72 17.10
N LEU A 319 -35.52 -4.03 17.87
CA LEU A 319 -34.41 -3.22 17.33
C LEU A 319 -33.33 -4.08 16.66
N THR A 320 -33.07 -5.28 17.16
CA THR A 320 -32.08 -6.20 16.58
C THR A 320 -32.56 -6.72 15.24
N ALA A 321 -33.78 -7.27 15.18
CA ALA A 321 -34.38 -7.75 13.93
C ALA A 321 -34.51 -6.63 12.87
N LEU A 322 -34.87 -5.41 13.29
CA LEU A 322 -34.90 -4.25 12.39
C LEU A 322 -33.51 -3.90 11.85
N LYS A 323 -32.46 -3.93 12.68
CA LYS A 323 -31.08 -3.69 12.23
C LYS A 323 -30.57 -4.80 11.30
N GLU A 324 -30.94 -6.05 11.53
CA GLU A 324 -30.60 -7.18 10.66
C GLU A 324 -31.29 -7.05 9.30
N GLN A 325 -32.58 -6.68 9.26
CA GLN A 325 -33.30 -6.37 8.03
C GLN A 325 -32.62 -5.23 7.25
N ILE A 326 -32.22 -4.15 7.93
CA ILE A 326 -31.54 -3.00 7.31
C ILE A 326 -30.12 -3.35 6.81
N ARG A 327 -29.47 -4.34 7.43
CA ARG A 327 -28.20 -4.90 6.94
C ARG A 327 -28.39 -5.74 5.68
N GLY A 328 -29.44 -6.56 5.61
CA GLY A 328 -29.79 -7.35 4.42
C GLY A 328 -30.08 -6.52 3.16
N GLY A 329 -30.54 -5.27 3.34
CA GLY A 329 -30.85 -4.35 2.24
C GLY A 329 -32.33 -4.38 1.84
N PRO A 330 -32.70 -3.86 0.65
CA PRO A 330 -34.10 -3.70 0.28
C PRO A 330 -34.81 -5.02 -0.05
N ASP A 331 -34.17 -5.91 -0.81
CA ASP A 331 -34.61 -7.28 -1.07
C ASP A 331 -33.43 -8.14 -1.61
N PRO A 332 -33.44 -9.48 -1.46
CA PRO A 332 -32.36 -10.33 -1.95
C PRO A 332 -32.12 -10.26 -3.47
N LYS A 333 -33.17 -10.09 -4.27
CA LYS A 333 -33.05 -9.98 -5.74
C LYS A 333 -32.39 -8.69 -6.17
N ALA A 334 -32.41 -7.64 -5.36
CA ALA A 334 -31.64 -6.42 -5.58
C ALA A 334 -30.13 -6.65 -5.33
N THR A 335 -29.79 -7.50 -4.35
CA THR A 335 -28.41 -7.96 -4.13
C THR A 335 -27.93 -8.86 -5.27
N GLU A 336 -28.72 -9.87 -5.65
CA GLU A 336 -28.43 -10.74 -6.81
C GLU A 336 -28.18 -9.92 -8.09
N ARG A 337 -29.00 -8.88 -8.35
CA ARG A 337 -28.84 -7.97 -9.52
C ARG A 337 -27.68 -6.96 -9.39
N GLN A 338 -27.05 -6.83 -8.23
CA GLN A 338 -25.82 -6.06 -8.04
C GLN A 338 -24.63 -6.99 -8.32
N HIS A 339 -24.55 -8.14 -7.64
CA HIS A 339 -23.50 -9.15 -7.84
C HIS A 339 -23.45 -9.68 -9.27
N ALA A 340 -24.59 -9.87 -9.93
CA ALA A 340 -24.66 -10.28 -11.34
C ALA A 340 -24.14 -9.24 -12.36
N LYS A 341 -23.72 -8.05 -11.91
CA LYS A 341 -23.00 -7.04 -12.71
C LYS A 341 -21.51 -6.98 -12.39
N GLY A 342 -20.97 -7.94 -11.64
CA GLY A 342 -19.60 -7.88 -11.12
C GLY A 342 -19.40 -6.80 -10.05
N LYS A 343 -20.47 -6.39 -9.36
CA LYS A 343 -20.42 -5.31 -8.36
C LYS A 343 -20.73 -5.79 -6.96
N LEU A 344 -20.04 -5.21 -5.98
CA LEU A 344 -20.32 -5.39 -4.57
C LEU A 344 -21.46 -4.47 -4.10
N THR A 345 -22.02 -4.76 -2.93
CA THR A 345 -22.97 -3.88 -2.23
C THR A 345 -22.22 -2.85 -1.37
N ALA A 346 -22.91 -1.75 -1.02
CA ALA A 346 -22.37 -0.70 -0.16
C ALA A 346 -21.89 -1.17 1.24
N ARG A 347 -22.29 -2.37 1.71
CA ARG A 347 -21.78 -2.93 2.98
C ARG A 347 -20.50 -3.73 2.76
N GLU A 348 -20.49 -4.61 1.76
CA GLU A 348 -19.29 -5.40 1.39
C GLU A 348 -18.11 -4.47 1.07
N ARG A 349 -18.35 -3.37 0.33
CA ARG A 349 -17.35 -2.32 0.03
C ARG A 349 -16.76 -1.66 1.29
N VAL A 350 -17.61 -1.40 2.30
CA VAL A 350 -17.19 -0.81 3.58
C VAL A 350 -16.46 -1.83 4.46
N GLU A 351 -16.85 -3.10 4.39
CA GLU A 351 -16.21 -4.22 5.12
C GLU A 351 -14.88 -4.67 4.50
N LEU A 352 -14.62 -4.36 3.22
CA LEU A 352 -13.31 -4.49 2.59
C LEU A 352 -12.40 -3.28 2.85
N LEU A 353 -12.94 -2.06 2.80
CA LEU A 353 -12.17 -0.84 3.04
C LEU A 353 -11.64 -0.77 4.49
N LEU A 354 -12.49 -1.09 5.46
CA LEU A 354 -12.20 -0.88 6.89
C LEU A 354 -11.74 -2.16 7.60
N ASP A 355 -10.94 -1.99 8.65
CA ASP A 355 -10.43 -3.10 9.46
C ASP A 355 -11.60 -3.91 10.07
N LYS A 356 -11.46 -5.23 10.05
CA LYS A 356 -12.54 -6.17 10.36
C LYS A 356 -13.20 -5.91 11.71
N GLY A 357 -14.44 -5.43 11.69
CA GLY A 357 -15.25 -5.17 12.88
C GLY A 357 -15.11 -3.75 13.46
N SER A 358 -14.32 -2.86 12.85
CA SER A 358 -14.17 -1.46 13.29
C SER A 358 -15.37 -0.56 12.94
N PHE A 359 -16.16 -0.93 11.92
CA PHE A 359 -17.17 -0.03 11.34
C PHE A 359 -18.34 0.26 12.29
N THR A 360 -18.51 1.55 12.60
CA THR A 360 -19.60 2.12 13.39
C THR A 360 -20.54 2.94 12.48
N GLU A 361 -21.71 2.39 12.19
CA GLU A 361 -22.69 3.02 11.29
C GLU A 361 -23.48 4.16 11.96
N VAL A 362 -23.48 5.32 11.30
CA VAL A 362 -24.22 6.52 11.67
C VAL A 362 -25.56 6.57 10.92
N GLU A 363 -26.64 6.82 11.68
CA GLU A 363 -28.00 7.04 11.15
C GLU A 363 -28.51 5.96 10.18
N ALA A 364 -28.26 4.69 10.51
CA ALA A 364 -28.82 3.53 9.83
C ALA A 364 -30.37 3.61 9.68
N LEU A 365 -31.05 4.10 10.74
CA LEU A 365 -32.52 4.18 10.77
C LEU A 365 -33.12 5.38 10.00
N ARG A 366 -32.31 6.29 9.43
CA ARG A 366 -32.79 7.47 8.68
C ARG A 366 -33.70 7.06 7.51
N ARG A 367 -34.73 7.88 7.23
CA ARG A 367 -35.66 7.74 6.10
C ARG A 367 -35.93 9.15 5.55
N HIS A 368 -36.18 9.30 4.25
CA HIS A 368 -36.61 10.57 3.67
C HIS A 368 -38.00 11.03 4.20
N ARG A 369 -38.30 12.31 4.00
CA ARG A 369 -39.56 12.95 4.39
C ARG A 369 -40.40 13.43 3.19
N ALA A 370 -39.89 13.22 1.97
CA ALA A 370 -40.53 13.67 0.74
C ALA A 370 -41.89 12.99 0.52
N THR A 371 -42.79 13.73 -0.13
CA THR A 371 -44.14 13.32 -0.50
C THR A 371 -44.40 13.67 -1.96
N GLY A 372 -45.30 12.92 -2.60
CA GLY A 372 -45.53 12.99 -4.04
C GLY A 372 -44.72 11.94 -4.81
N PHE A 373 -45.11 11.71 -6.06
CA PHE A 373 -44.53 10.69 -6.94
C PHE A 373 -44.46 9.26 -6.34
N GLY A 374 -45.31 8.95 -5.35
CA GLY A 374 -45.34 7.65 -4.66
C GLY A 374 -44.31 7.50 -3.53
N LEU A 375 -43.45 8.49 -3.29
CA LEU A 375 -42.33 8.40 -2.33
C LEU A 375 -42.81 8.14 -0.90
N GLU A 376 -43.95 8.70 -0.49
CA GLU A 376 -44.56 8.49 0.82
C GLU A 376 -44.83 7.01 1.14
N THR A 377 -45.08 6.17 0.13
CA THR A 377 -45.30 4.72 0.27
C THR A 377 -43.98 3.94 0.39
N LYS A 378 -42.90 4.41 -0.26
CA LYS A 378 -41.62 3.71 -0.37
C LYS A 378 -40.52 4.48 0.36
N ARG A 379 -40.47 4.29 1.69
CA ARG A 379 -39.53 4.97 2.59
C ARG A 379 -38.47 3.99 3.13
N PRO A 380 -37.43 3.61 2.36
CA PRO A 380 -36.37 2.74 2.86
C PRO A 380 -35.60 3.39 4.01
N HIS A 381 -35.05 2.56 4.90
CA HIS A 381 -34.02 3.01 5.85
C HIS A 381 -32.69 3.28 5.14
N THR A 382 -31.74 3.95 5.80
CA THR A 382 -30.51 4.57 5.24
C THR A 382 -30.71 5.68 4.20
N ASP A 383 -31.88 5.74 3.54
CA ASP A 383 -32.18 6.57 2.37
C ASP A 383 -31.23 6.37 1.15
N GLY A 384 -30.56 5.21 1.10
CA GLY A 384 -29.64 4.83 0.01
C GLY A 384 -28.20 5.28 0.21
N VAL A 385 -27.83 5.74 1.41
CA VAL A 385 -26.42 5.97 1.78
C VAL A 385 -26.09 5.38 3.15
N ILE A 386 -25.03 4.61 3.19
CA ILE A 386 -24.40 4.10 4.40
C ILE A 386 -23.32 5.11 4.78
N THR A 387 -23.26 5.49 6.05
CA THR A 387 -22.32 6.51 6.55
C THR A 387 -21.79 6.08 7.90
N GLY A 388 -20.52 6.32 8.19
CA GLY A 388 -19.95 6.01 9.50
C GLY A 388 -18.45 6.26 9.55
N TRP A 389 -17.81 5.63 10.52
CA TRP A 389 -16.35 5.58 10.64
C TRP A 389 -15.91 4.18 11.02
N GLY A 390 -14.64 3.88 10.83
CA GLY A 390 -13.95 2.71 11.38
C GLY A 390 -12.47 2.99 11.41
N THR A 391 -11.65 1.96 11.23
CA THR A 391 -10.19 2.12 11.10
C THR A 391 -9.67 1.54 9.78
N VAL A 392 -8.53 2.05 9.33
CA VAL A 392 -7.68 1.47 8.28
C VAL A 392 -6.26 1.41 8.84
N GLU A 393 -5.70 0.21 8.95
CA GLU A 393 -4.42 -0.04 9.65
C GLU A 393 -4.41 0.58 11.07
N GLY A 394 -5.52 0.43 11.79
CA GLY A 394 -5.73 0.98 13.14
C GLY A 394 -6.02 2.49 13.21
N ARG A 395 -5.90 3.24 12.12
CA ARG A 395 -6.13 4.69 12.08
C ARG A 395 -7.57 5.03 11.71
N THR A 396 -8.19 5.97 12.42
CA THR A 396 -9.60 6.37 12.20
C THR A 396 -9.82 6.91 10.80
N VAL A 397 -10.81 6.37 10.08
CA VAL A 397 -11.24 6.85 8.76
C VAL A 397 -12.77 6.95 8.72
N PHE A 398 -13.28 8.04 8.15
CA PHE A 398 -14.69 8.26 7.89
C PHE A 398 -15.07 7.80 6.48
N VAL A 399 -16.27 7.24 6.33
CA VAL A 399 -16.75 6.70 5.06
C VAL A 399 -18.21 7.06 4.78
N TYR A 400 -18.53 7.29 3.51
CA TYR A 400 -19.90 7.13 3.00
C TYR A 400 -19.94 6.28 1.73
N ALA A 401 -20.98 5.47 1.60
CA ALA A 401 -21.16 4.52 0.51
C ALA A 401 -22.59 4.56 -0.03
N HIS A 402 -22.73 4.77 -1.34
CA HIS A 402 -24.01 4.80 -2.03
C HIS A 402 -24.51 3.38 -2.27
N ASP A 403 -25.75 3.08 -1.87
CA ASP A 403 -26.38 1.77 -2.09
C ASP A 403 -27.26 1.83 -3.35
N PHE A 404 -26.70 1.43 -4.49
CA PHE A 404 -27.40 1.44 -5.78
C PHE A 404 -28.71 0.65 -5.78
N ARG A 405 -28.87 -0.35 -4.88
CA ARG A 405 -30.10 -1.13 -4.71
C ARG A 405 -31.27 -0.27 -4.23
N ILE A 406 -30.99 0.86 -3.58
CA ILE A 406 -31.98 1.81 -3.06
C ILE A 406 -32.03 3.04 -3.97
N PHE A 407 -33.13 3.19 -4.73
CA PHE A 407 -33.35 4.28 -5.68
C PHE A 407 -32.24 4.51 -6.73
N GLY A 408 -31.44 3.48 -7.07
CA GLY A 408 -30.30 3.66 -7.98
C GLY A 408 -29.19 4.51 -7.35
N GLY A 409 -29.07 4.53 -6.02
CA GLY A 409 -28.13 5.36 -5.27
C GLY A 409 -28.43 6.86 -5.32
N ALA A 410 -29.57 7.26 -5.91
CA ALA A 410 -29.90 8.65 -6.19
C ALA A 410 -30.12 9.48 -4.92
N LEU A 411 -29.41 10.60 -4.85
CA LEU A 411 -29.32 11.48 -3.69
C LEU A 411 -30.61 12.30 -3.51
N GLY A 412 -31.28 12.09 -2.37
CA GLY A 412 -32.37 12.92 -1.85
C GLY A 412 -31.94 13.76 -0.64
N GLU A 413 -32.88 14.46 -0.01
CA GLU A 413 -32.62 15.36 1.13
C GLU A 413 -32.04 14.63 2.35
N ALA A 414 -32.63 13.49 2.73
CA ALA A 414 -32.21 12.75 3.92
C ALA A 414 -30.88 12.00 3.69
N HIS A 415 -30.67 11.49 2.48
CA HIS A 415 -29.40 10.98 1.98
C HIS A 415 -28.29 12.05 2.06
N ALA A 416 -28.50 13.23 1.46
CA ALA A 416 -27.51 14.31 1.46
C ALA A 416 -27.17 14.78 2.89
N THR A 417 -28.18 14.95 3.74
CA THR A 417 -27.96 15.41 5.13
C THR A 417 -27.26 14.38 6.02
N LYS A 418 -27.24 13.08 5.65
CA LYS A 418 -26.31 12.10 6.26
C LYS A 418 -24.87 12.33 5.82
N ILE A 419 -24.64 12.56 4.52
CA ILE A 419 -23.29 12.85 3.98
C ILE A 419 -22.75 14.15 4.59
N HIS A 420 -23.56 15.21 4.65
CA HIS A 420 -23.20 16.47 5.33
C HIS A 420 -22.67 16.23 6.75
N LYS A 421 -23.41 15.43 7.53
CA LYS A 421 -23.06 15.11 8.91
C LYS A 421 -21.75 14.30 9.01
N ILE A 422 -21.53 13.31 8.15
CA ILE A 422 -20.32 12.49 8.24
C ILE A 422 -19.07 13.26 7.78
N MET A 423 -19.22 14.16 6.81
CA MET A 423 -18.18 15.13 6.43
C MET A 423 -17.88 16.13 7.57
N ASP A 424 -18.91 16.69 8.21
CA ASP A 424 -18.72 17.60 9.36
C ASP A 424 -18.01 16.89 10.53
N MET A 425 -18.32 15.60 10.76
CA MET A 425 -17.63 14.78 11.77
C MET A 425 -16.17 14.48 11.39
N ALA A 426 -15.88 14.17 10.13
CA ALA A 426 -14.51 13.93 9.66
C ALA A 426 -13.62 15.18 9.82
N ILE A 427 -14.12 16.35 9.41
CA ILE A 427 -13.44 17.65 9.56
C ILE A 427 -13.23 17.98 11.04
N ALA A 428 -14.22 17.73 11.91
CA ALA A 428 -14.12 17.99 13.34
C ALA A 428 -13.15 17.03 14.06
N ALA A 429 -13.05 15.78 13.60
CA ALA A 429 -12.10 14.79 14.13
C ALA A 429 -10.66 15.02 13.61
N GLY A 430 -10.50 15.59 12.42
CA GLY A 430 -9.21 15.65 11.73
C GLY A 430 -8.79 14.27 11.20
N ALA A 431 -9.70 13.56 10.56
CA ALA A 431 -9.46 12.22 10.04
C ALA A 431 -9.86 12.12 8.55
N PRO A 432 -9.22 11.23 7.75
CA PRO A 432 -9.50 11.08 6.33
C PRO A 432 -10.96 10.69 6.03
N LEU A 433 -11.42 11.07 4.84
CA LEU A 433 -12.76 10.79 4.35
C LEU A 433 -12.70 10.03 3.02
N VAL A 434 -13.33 8.85 2.97
CA VAL A 434 -13.49 8.06 1.74
C VAL A 434 -14.95 8.08 1.27
N SER A 435 -15.17 8.35 -0.01
CA SER A 435 -16.48 8.22 -0.65
C SER A 435 -16.51 7.03 -1.61
N LEU A 436 -17.53 6.19 -1.50
CA LEU A 436 -17.73 4.98 -2.31
C LEU A 436 -18.99 5.16 -3.18
N ASN A 437 -18.78 5.48 -4.46
CA ASN A 437 -19.77 6.11 -5.32
C ASN A 437 -20.35 5.13 -6.35
N ASP A 438 -21.67 4.94 -6.31
CA ASP A 438 -22.46 4.11 -7.23
C ASP A 438 -23.91 4.65 -7.20
N GLY A 439 -24.17 5.71 -7.97
CA GLY A 439 -25.39 6.51 -7.82
C GLY A 439 -25.76 7.34 -9.05
N ALA A 440 -27.01 7.21 -9.50
CA ALA A 440 -27.57 7.85 -10.70
C ALA A 440 -27.80 9.38 -10.59
N GLY A 441 -27.02 10.08 -9.76
CA GLY A 441 -27.10 11.53 -9.57
C GLY A 441 -28.20 11.97 -8.60
N ALA A 442 -28.89 13.05 -8.93
CA ALA A 442 -29.96 13.64 -8.11
C ALA A 442 -31.26 12.86 -8.20
N ARG A 443 -31.94 12.68 -7.07
CA ARG A 443 -33.29 12.09 -7.01
C ARG A 443 -34.31 13.10 -7.54
N ILE A 444 -34.60 13.03 -8.84
CA ILE A 444 -35.46 13.97 -9.59
C ILE A 444 -36.82 14.20 -8.91
N GLN A 445 -37.38 13.17 -8.27
CA GLN A 445 -38.66 13.22 -7.55
C GLN A 445 -38.64 14.14 -6.31
N GLU A 446 -37.47 14.47 -5.75
CA GLU A 446 -37.29 15.44 -4.66
C GLU A 446 -36.83 16.83 -5.18
N GLY A 447 -36.65 16.98 -6.49
CA GLY A 447 -36.42 18.25 -7.17
C GLY A 447 -35.26 19.08 -6.61
N VAL A 448 -35.54 20.34 -6.28
CA VAL A 448 -34.53 21.30 -5.80
C VAL A 448 -33.91 20.91 -4.45
N SER A 449 -34.56 20.08 -3.63
CA SER A 449 -33.99 19.61 -2.37
C SER A 449 -32.76 18.72 -2.58
N ALA A 450 -32.74 17.93 -3.65
CA ALA A 450 -31.56 17.15 -4.03
C ALA A 450 -30.40 18.05 -4.48
N LEU A 451 -30.69 19.15 -5.19
CA LEU A 451 -29.67 20.12 -5.63
C LEU A 451 -29.09 20.91 -4.45
N ALA A 452 -29.93 21.31 -3.49
CA ALA A 452 -29.47 21.89 -2.22
C ALA A 452 -28.62 20.89 -1.41
N GLY A 453 -28.98 19.60 -1.47
CA GLY A 453 -28.18 18.49 -0.94
C GLY A 453 -26.76 18.46 -1.53
N TYR A 454 -26.63 18.50 -2.85
CA TYR A 454 -25.32 18.57 -3.53
C TYR A 454 -24.53 19.84 -3.17
N GLY A 455 -25.16 21.02 -3.16
CA GLY A 455 -24.48 22.26 -2.76
C GLY A 455 -23.87 22.20 -1.35
N GLY A 456 -24.56 21.56 -0.41
CA GLY A 456 -24.05 21.32 0.94
C GLY A 456 -22.92 20.29 1.02
N ILE A 457 -22.75 19.41 0.03
CA ILE A 457 -21.60 18.50 -0.09
C ILE A 457 -20.39 19.27 -0.65
N PHE A 458 -20.56 20.00 -1.76
CA PHE A 458 -19.47 20.74 -2.39
C PHE A 458 -18.83 21.77 -1.45
N GLN A 459 -19.65 22.51 -0.69
CA GLN A 459 -19.17 23.44 0.35
C GLN A 459 -18.26 22.75 1.37
N ARG A 460 -18.54 21.49 1.71
CA ARG A 460 -17.75 20.69 2.65
C ARG A 460 -16.50 20.12 2.01
N ASN A 461 -16.53 19.71 0.73
CA ASN A 461 -15.32 19.32 0.01
C ASN A 461 -14.32 20.48 -0.05
N THR A 462 -14.76 21.68 -0.42
CA THR A 462 -13.92 22.89 -0.45
C THR A 462 -13.40 23.29 0.93
N LYS A 463 -14.18 23.06 2.01
CA LYS A 463 -13.75 23.31 3.39
C LYS A 463 -12.76 22.26 3.93
N ALA A 464 -12.80 21.03 3.40
CA ALA A 464 -11.94 19.92 3.80
C ALA A 464 -10.64 19.82 2.97
N SER A 465 -10.61 20.39 1.76
CA SER A 465 -9.45 20.38 0.87
C SER A 465 -8.22 21.01 1.55
N GLY A 466 -7.11 20.29 1.54
CA GLY A 466 -5.89 20.65 2.27
C GLY A 466 -6.02 20.70 3.80
N VAL A 467 -7.06 20.08 4.38
CA VAL A 467 -7.28 19.97 5.84
C VAL A 467 -7.33 18.51 6.28
N ILE A 468 -8.16 17.69 5.61
CA ILE A 468 -8.19 16.23 5.76
C ILE A 468 -8.08 15.58 4.37
N PRO A 469 -7.40 14.43 4.21
CA PRO A 469 -7.39 13.75 2.92
C PRO A 469 -8.79 13.28 2.53
N GLN A 470 -9.19 13.57 1.30
CA GLN A 470 -10.46 13.17 0.71
C GLN A 470 -10.21 12.27 -0.49
N LEU A 471 -10.71 11.04 -0.44
CA LEU A 471 -10.56 10.04 -1.48
C LEU A 471 -11.94 9.69 -2.06
N SER A 472 -12.04 9.60 -3.39
CA SER A 472 -13.30 9.26 -4.06
C SER A 472 -13.15 8.05 -4.97
N VAL A 473 -13.85 6.97 -4.63
CA VAL A 473 -13.80 5.69 -5.34
C VAL A 473 -15.06 5.55 -6.19
N MET A 474 -14.92 5.50 -7.51
CA MET A 474 -16.02 5.27 -8.43
C MET A 474 -16.18 3.75 -8.62
N LEU A 475 -17.26 3.22 -8.06
CA LEU A 475 -17.66 1.82 -8.13
C LEU A 475 -18.98 1.68 -8.93
N GLY A 476 -19.32 2.73 -9.68
CA GLY A 476 -20.55 2.83 -10.45
C GLY A 476 -20.77 4.12 -11.22
N PRO A 477 -21.99 4.31 -11.75
CA PRO A 477 -22.38 5.54 -12.39
C PRO A 477 -22.29 6.72 -11.41
N CYS A 478 -21.82 7.85 -11.91
CA CYS A 478 -21.68 9.12 -11.22
C CYS A 478 -22.10 10.26 -12.17
N ALA A 479 -23.42 10.42 -12.33
CA ALA A 479 -24.00 11.25 -13.39
C ALA A 479 -24.44 12.65 -12.91
N GLY A 480 -24.29 13.64 -13.79
CA GLY A 480 -24.70 15.01 -13.56
C GLY A 480 -23.89 15.69 -12.46
N GLY A 481 -24.58 16.38 -11.55
CA GLY A 481 -23.94 17.10 -10.45
C GLY A 481 -23.11 16.21 -9.49
N ALA A 482 -23.30 14.89 -9.49
CA ALA A 482 -22.53 13.97 -8.67
C ALA A 482 -21.01 14.08 -8.92
N ALA A 483 -20.61 14.21 -10.20
CA ALA A 483 -19.21 14.23 -10.62
C ALA A 483 -18.39 15.41 -10.05
N TYR A 484 -19.04 16.48 -9.60
CA TYR A 484 -18.34 17.62 -8.98
C TYR A 484 -17.78 17.33 -7.59
N SER A 485 -18.37 16.40 -6.81
CA SER A 485 -17.81 16.09 -5.48
C SER A 485 -16.46 15.35 -5.61
N PRO A 486 -16.32 14.28 -6.43
CA PRO A 486 -15.03 13.65 -6.70
C PRO A 486 -13.98 14.60 -7.27
N ALA A 487 -14.34 15.48 -8.21
CA ALA A 487 -13.41 16.47 -8.78
C ALA A 487 -12.81 17.43 -7.72
N LEU A 488 -13.57 17.71 -6.65
CA LEU A 488 -13.18 18.53 -5.49
C LEU A 488 -12.47 17.74 -4.38
N THR A 489 -12.35 16.41 -4.48
CA THR A 489 -11.53 15.59 -3.58
C THR A 489 -10.11 15.43 -4.11
N ASP A 490 -9.17 15.02 -3.27
CA ASP A 490 -7.74 15.06 -3.59
C ASP A 490 -7.37 14.04 -4.67
N PHE A 491 -7.83 12.80 -4.52
CA PHE A 491 -7.66 11.68 -5.48
C PHE A 491 -8.98 11.01 -5.85
N VAL A 492 -9.09 10.61 -7.12
CA VAL A 492 -10.20 9.82 -7.65
C VAL A 492 -9.70 8.48 -8.17
N PHE A 493 -10.29 7.39 -7.68
CA PHE A 493 -10.08 6.02 -8.15
C PHE A 493 -11.26 5.60 -9.02
N MET A 494 -11.03 4.87 -10.10
CA MET A 494 -12.11 4.33 -10.95
C MET A 494 -11.89 2.85 -11.29
N VAL A 495 -12.96 2.05 -11.22
CA VAL A 495 -12.94 0.65 -11.65
C VAL A 495 -13.45 0.52 -13.09
N ARG A 496 -12.73 -0.21 -13.95
CA ARG A 496 -13.10 -0.44 -15.36
C ARG A 496 -14.47 -1.10 -15.48
N ASP A 497 -15.16 -0.78 -16.58
CA ASP A 497 -16.48 -1.24 -17.03
C ASP A 497 -17.68 -1.11 -16.06
N THR A 498 -17.44 -1.13 -14.76
CA THR A 498 -18.41 -1.00 -13.68
C THR A 498 -18.72 0.45 -13.34
N SER A 499 -17.75 1.37 -13.51
CA SER A 499 -17.85 2.78 -13.15
C SER A 499 -17.79 3.74 -14.35
N GLN A 500 -18.59 4.81 -14.27
CA GLN A 500 -18.70 5.84 -15.31
C GLN A 500 -19.01 7.19 -14.65
N MET A 501 -18.38 8.28 -15.08
CA MET A 501 -18.61 9.62 -14.54
C MET A 501 -18.81 10.63 -15.68
N PHE A 502 -19.84 11.48 -15.60
CA PHE A 502 -20.06 12.52 -16.61
C PHE A 502 -21.09 13.56 -16.15
N ILE A 503 -20.91 14.82 -16.58
CA ILE A 503 -21.87 15.91 -16.36
C ILE A 503 -23.13 15.74 -17.23
N THR A 504 -22.97 15.19 -18.43
CA THR A 504 -24.05 15.02 -19.42
C THR A 504 -23.97 13.61 -19.99
N GLY A 505 -25.06 12.85 -19.94
CA GLY A 505 -25.08 11.46 -20.42
C GLY A 505 -25.13 11.36 -21.95
N PRO A 506 -24.70 10.22 -22.54
CA PRO A 506 -24.58 10.09 -24.00
C PRO A 506 -25.87 10.38 -24.79
N ASP A 507 -27.03 10.03 -24.25
CA ASP A 507 -28.33 10.29 -24.90
C ASP A 507 -28.58 11.80 -25.10
N VAL A 508 -28.11 12.63 -24.17
CA VAL A 508 -28.24 14.09 -24.22
C VAL A 508 -27.15 14.69 -25.13
N VAL A 509 -25.93 14.14 -25.12
CA VAL A 509 -24.88 14.50 -26.09
C VAL A 509 -25.41 14.26 -27.52
N LYS A 510 -25.85 13.04 -27.83
CA LYS A 510 -26.44 12.66 -29.12
C LYS A 510 -27.62 13.55 -29.52
N ALA A 511 -28.47 13.95 -28.58
CA ALA A 511 -29.62 14.82 -28.86
C ALA A 511 -29.26 16.30 -29.11
N VAL A 512 -28.05 16.76 -28.72
CA VAL A 512 -27.65 18.18 -28.80
C VAL A 512 -26.55 18.40 -29.85
N THR A 513 -25.54 17.53 -29.90
CA THR A 513 -24.39 17.64 -30.83
C THR A 513 -24.49 16.67 -32.02
N GLY A 514 -25.28 15.60 -31.90
CA GLY A 514 -25.35 14.52 -32.89
C GLY A 514 -24.27 13.45 -32.74
N GLU A 515 -23.36 13.59 -31.78
CA GLU A 515 -22.26 12.64 -31.55
C GLU A 515 -22.77 11.33 -30.92
N GLU A 516 -22.35 10.19 -31.50
CA GLU A 516 -22.68 8.87 -30.97
C GLU A 516 -21.51 8.29 -30.18
N ILE A 517 -21.69 8.11 -28.87
CA ILE A 517 -20.64 7.61 -27.96
C ILE A 517 -21.23 6.68 -26.89
N THR A 518 -20.45 5.71 -26.40
CA THR A 518 -20.87 4.82 -25.30
C THR A 518 -20.63 5.47 -23.94
N GLN A 519 -21.24 4.96 -22.86
CA GLN A 519 -20.99 5.48 -21.51
C GLN A 519 -19.52 5.33 -21.08
N ASN A 520 -18.88 4.19 -21.42
CA ASN A 520 -17.46 3.98 -21.14
C ASN A 520 -16.56 4.85 -22.03
N GLY A 521 -16.93 5.08 -23.29
CA GLY A 521 -16.18 6.01 -24.16
C GLY A 521 -16.24 7.45 -23.67
N LEU A 522 -17.41 7.92 -23.21
CA LEU A 522 -17.62 9.29 -22.74
C LEU A 522 -16.98 9.57 -21.38
N GLY A 523 -16.99 8.61 -20.46
CA GLY A 523 -16.60 8.84 -19.06
C GLY A 523 -16.29 7.57 -18.26
N GLY A 524 -15.86 6.50 -18.93
CA GLY A 524 -15.32 5.31 -18.26
C GLY A 524 -13.94 5.57 -17.64
N ALA A 525 -13.47 4.62 -16.84
CA ALA A 525 -12.20 4.71 -16.12
C ALA A 525 -11.00 5.07 -17.03
N ASP A 526 -10.85 4.41 -18.18
CA ASP A 526 -9.78 4.68 -19.15
C ASP A 526 -9.85 6.09 -19.77
N THR A 527 -11.04 6.59 -20.11
CA THR A 527 -11.21 7.96 -20.61
C THR A 527 -10.76 8.98 -19.56
N HIS A 528 -11.07 8.75 -18.29
CA HIS A 528 -10.66 9.66 -17.21
C HIS A 528 -9.21 9.49 -16.75
N GLY A 529 -8.64 8.28 -16.87
CA GLY A 529 -7.27 7.97 -16.47
C GLY A 529 -6.21 8.18 -17.55
N GLY A 530 -6.59 8.19 -18.83
CA GLY A 530 -5.67 8.39 -19.97
C GLY A 530 -5.92 9.67 -20.79
N LEU A 531 -7.17 10.12 -20.93
CA LEU A 531 -7.48 11.32 -21.74
C LEU A 531 -7.68 12.58 -20.89
N SER A 532 -8.58 12.56 -19.91
CA SER A 532 -9.03 13.79 -19.24
C SER A 532 -8.28 14.16 -17.95
N GLY A 533 -7.48 13.27 -17.35
CA GLY A 533 -6.76 13.56 -16.10
C GLY A 533 -7.69 13.79 -14.89
N VAL A 534 -8.78 13.02 -14.82
CA VAL A 534 -9.77 13.11 -13.73
C VAL A 534 -9.70 11.89 -12.81
N ALA A 535 -9.32 10.71 -13.34
CA ALA A 535 -9.05 9.53 -12.53
C ALA A 535 -7.54 9.42 -12.29
N HIS A 536 -7.14 9.52 -11.03
CA HIS A 536 -5.76 9.42 -10.59
C HIS A 536 -5.26 7.98 -10.63
N PHE A 537 -6.16 7.02 -10.40
CA PHE A 537 -5.91 5.58 -10.40
C PHE A 537 -7.05 4.84 -11.13
N VAL A 538 -6.69 3.78 -11.88
CA VAL A 538 -7.63 2.92 -12.63
C VAL A 538 -7.33 1.47 -12.30
N HIS A 539 -8.36 0.73 -11.90
CA HIS A 539 -8.29 -0.69 -11.50
C HIS A 539 -9.29 -1.54 -12.27
N ASP A 540 -9.05 -2.84 -12.34
CA ASP A 540 -9.89 -3.77 -13.11
C ASP A 540 -11.08 -4.31 -12.28
N ASP A 541 -10.95 -4.33 -10.96
CA ASP A 541 -11.93 -4.85 -10.00
C ASP A 541 -12.09 -3.94 -8.75
N GLU A 542 -13.10 -4.22 -7.91
CA GLU A 542 -13.37 -3.41 -6.71
C GLU A 542 -12.40 -3.75 -5.56
N GLU A 543 -11.99 -5.01 -5.44
CA GLU A 543 -11.16 -5.52 -4.36
C GLU A 543 -9.72 -4.97 -4.41
N THR A 544 -9.07 -4.96 -5.57
CA THR A 544 -7.74 -4.33 -5.76
C THR A 544 -7.82 -2.81 -5.60
N CYS A 545 -8.88 -2.19 -6.11
CA CYS A 545 -9.12 -0.76 -5.96
C CYS A 545 -9.24 -0.34 -4.49
N LEU A 546 -10.02 -1.08 -3.68
CA LEU A 546 -10.17 -0.79 -2.25
C LEU A 546 -8.90 -1.14 -1.43
N ALA A 547 -8.12 -2.13 -1.86
CA ALA A 547 -6.79 -2.38 -1.29
C ALA A 547 -5.82 -1.21 -1.56
N GLU A 548 -5.83 -0.65 -2.78
CA GLU A 548 -4.99 0.49 -3.15
C GLU A 548 -5.39 1.78 -2.40
N VAL A 549 -6.70 1.98 -2.16
CA VAL A 549 -7.20 3.05 -1.29
C VAL A 549 -6.70 2.90 0.15
N ARG A 550 -6.62 1.67 0.68
CA ARG A 550 -5.98 1.41 1.99
C ARG A 550 -4.48 1.70 1.96
N TYR A 551 -3.79 1.35 0.88
CA TYR A 551 -2.36 1.62 0.75
C TYR A 551 -2.06 3.13 0.71
N LEU A 552 -2.81 3.90 -0.09
CA LEU A 552 -2.73 5.36 -0.08
C LEU A 552 -2.97 5.95 1.33
N LEU A 553 -4.01 5.49 2.04
CA LEU A 553 -4.27 5.92 3.41
C LEU A 553 -3.07 5.64 4.35
N SER A 554 -2.30 4.57 4.12
CA SER A 554 -1.07 4.26 4.87
C SER A 554 0.11 5.19 4.57
N LEU A 555 0.07 5.96 3.47
CA LEU A 555 1.07 6.96 3.09
C LEU A 555 0.69 8.38 3.57
N LEU A 556 -0.60 8.67 3.79
CA LEU A 556 -1.07 10.02 4.12
C LEU A 556 -1.22 10.26 5.64
N PRO A 557 -0.95 11.48 6.16
CA PRO A 557 -1.30 11.87 7.53
C PRO A 557 -2.84 11.89 7.72
N SER A 558 -3.33 11.98 8.95
CA SER A 558 -4.78 11.95 9.19
C SER A 558 -5.43 13.32 8.90
N ASN A 559 -4.65 14.39 9.05
CA ASN A 559 -4.98 15.78 8.71
C ASN A 559 -3.69 16.60 8.54
N ASN A 560 -3.81 17.84 8.04
CA ASN A 560 -2.69 18.74 7.75
C ASN A 560 -1.86 19.24 8.96
N ARG A 561 -2.19 18.84 10.20
CA ARG A 561 -1.40 19.15 11.41
C ARG A 561 -0.52 17.99 11.86
N GLU A 562 -0.54 16.89 11.13
CA GLU A 562 0.29 15.70 11.35
C GLU A 562 1.32 15.56 10.22
N LEU A 563 2.49 15.01 10.54
CA LEU A 563 3.43 14.52 9.52
C LEU A 563 2.93 13.17 8.97
N PRO A 564 3.30 12.81 7.72
CA PRO A 564 3.02 11.49 7.17
C PRO A 564 3.54 10.35 8.08
N PRO A 565 2.81 9.22 8.18
CA PRO A 565 3.21 8.11 9.05
C PRO A 565 4.51 7.45 8.56
N ALA A 566 5.58 7.58 9.35
CA ALA A 566 6.86 6.93 9.07
C ALA A 566 6.82 5.42 9.41
N VAL A 567 7.32 4.59 8.51
CA VAL A 567 7.41 3.12 8.66
C VAL A 567 8.78 2.67 8.20
N ARG A 568 9.71 2.39 9.12
CA ARG A 568 11.07 1.97 8.76
C ARG A 568 11.07 0.73 7.88
N GLY A 569 11.70 0.85 6.70
CA GLY A 569 12.03 -0.27 5.83
C GLY A 569 13.15 -1.15 6.39
N ASN A 570 13.55 -2.16 5.62
CA ASN A 570 14.67 -3.04 5.98
C ASN A 570 16.02 -2.59 5.38
N ASP A 571 16.00 -1.64 4.43
CA ASP A 571 17.17 -1.25 3.63
C ASP A 571 18.25 -0.52 4.45
N ALA A 572 19.50 -0.71 4.04
CA ALA A 572 20.61 0.08 4.56
C ALA A 572 20.54 1.53 4.05
N VAL A 573 20.72 2.50 4.94
CA VAL A 573 20.72 3.94 4.60
C VAL A 573 21.93 4.33 3.73
N ASP A 574 23.00 3.53 3.78
CA ASP A 574 24.22 3.63 2.98
C ASP A 574 24.27 2.64 1.80
N LEU A 575 23.13 2.05 1.40
CA LEU A 575 23.01 1.27 0.18
C LEU A 575 23.38 2.14 -1.05
N ARG A 576 24.47 1.78 -1.74
CA ARG A 576 24.94 2.46 -2.95
C ARG A 576 24.29 1.82 -4.18
N GLY A 577 23.55 2.60 -4.94
CA GLY A 577 22.87 2.12 -6.15
C GLY A 577 23.82 2.06 -7.34
N ASP A 578 24.72 1.07 -7.41
CA ASP A 578 25.68 0.93 -8.53
C ASP A 578 24.98 0.89 -9.91
N ALA A 579 23.74 0.41 -9.99
CA ALA A 579 22.93 0.40 -11.22
C ALA A 579 22.62 1.80 -11.78
N LEU A 580 22.64 2.84 -10.94
CA LEU A 580 22.36 4.23 -11.35
C LEU A 580 23.37 4.75 -12.41
N LEU A 581 24.56 4.16 -12.48
CA LEU A 581 25.59 4.50 -13.49
C LEU A 581 25.20 4.05 -14.92
N ASP A 582 24.47 2.94 -15.04
CA ASP A 582 24.08 2.36 -16.33
C ASP A 582 22.64 2.75 -16.75
N LEU A 583 21.78 3.06 -15.77
CA LEU A 583 20.36 3.40 -16.00
C LEU A 583 20.15 4.73 -16.73
N VAL A 584 21.06 5.71 -16.56
CA VAL A 584 20.98 7.03 -17.20
C VAL A 584 22.10 7.18 -18.24
N PRO A 585 21.81 7.10 -19.54
CA PRO A 585 22.83 7.21 -20.56
C PRO A 585 23.46 8.61 -20.62
N ALA A 586 24.79 8.68 -20.57
CA ALA A 586 25.54 9.91 -20.77
C ALA A 586 25.31 10.55 -22.17
N ASP A 587 24.96 9.74 -23.19
CA ASP A 587 24.44 10.26 -24.46
C ASP A 587 23.04 10.85 -24.27
N GLY A 588 22.95 12.18 -24.31
CA GLY A 588 21.71 12.93 -24.14
C GLY A 588 20.58 12.56 -25.11
N ASN A 589 20.87 11.96 -26.27
CA ASN A 589 19.87 11.55 -27.25
C ASN A 589 19.19 10.21 -26.90
N ARG A 590 19.78 9.42 -26.01
CA ARG A 590 19.18 8.16 -25.55
C ARG A 590 18.18 8.40 -24.43
N SER A 591 16.96 7.93 -24.64
CA SER A 591 15.93 7.81 -23.61
C SER A 591 16.20 6.62 -22.67
N TYR A 592 15.59 6.69 -21.50
CA TYR A 592 15.55 5.65 -20.47
C TYR A 592 14.24 5.81 -19.68
N ASP A 593 13.85 4.80 -18.90
CA ASP A 593 12.68 4.89 -18.03
C ASP A 593 13.08 5.45 -16.66
N MET A 594 12.60 6.65 -16.33
CA MET A 594 12.85 7.29 -15.03
C MET A 594 12.33 6.47 -13.85
N ARG A 595 11.35 5.59 -14.06
CA ARG A 595 10.80 4.73 -12.99
C ARG A 595 11.81 3.71 -12.51
N SER A 596 12.71 3.22 -13.38
CA SER A 596 13.83 2.36 -12.96
C SER A 596 14.82 3.11 -12.05
N VAL A 597 15.02 4.41 -12.28
CA VAL A 597 15.83 5.25 -11.37
C VAL A 597 15.10 5.46 -10.04
N ILE A 598 13.79 5.71 -10.06
CA ILE A 598 12.98 5.82 -8.84
C ILE A 598 13.04 4.52 -8.02
N THR A 599 12.88 3.34 -8.65
CA THR A 599 12.98 2.03 -7.98
C THR A 599 14.28 1.84 -7.21
N GLU A 600 15.41 2.28 -7.77
CA GLU A 600 16.75 2.14 -7.14
C GLU A 600 17.01 3.20 -6.04
N LEU A 601 16.16 4.23 -5.94
CA LEU A 601 16.27 5.28 -4.91
C LEU A 601 15.36 5.04 -3.70
N VAL A 602 14.18 4.44 -3.87
CA VAL A 602 13.13 4.33 -2.82
C VAL A 602 13.22 3.03 -2.01
N ASP A 603 12.65 3.05 -0.80
CA ASP A 603 12.64 1.88 0.10
C ASP A 603 11.87 0.69 -0.50
N ASP A 604 12.40 -0.53 -0.35
CA ASP A 604 11.89 -1.80 -0.91
C ASP A 604 11.63 -1.76 -2.44
N GLY A 605 12.07 -0.70 -3.15
CA GLY A 605 11.73 -0.40 -4.55
C GLY A 605 10.25 -0.02 -4.79
N ASP A 606 9.48 0.27 -3.74
CA ASP A 606 8.02 0.44 -3.81
C ASP A 606 7.59 1.92 -3.90
N PHE A 607 6.70 2.22 -4.86
CA PHE A 607 6.12 3.56 -5.05
C PHE A 607 4.75 3.49 -5.74
N MET A 608 3.88 4.44 -5.38
CA MET A 608 2.53 4.59 -5.89
C MET A 608 2.47 5.71 -6.94
N GLU A 609 2.46 5.37 -8.24
CA GLU A 609 2.42 6.34 -9.33
C GLU A 609 1.03 6.94 -9.55
N VAL A 610 0.91 8.26 -9.39
CA VAL A 610 -0.31 9.05 -9.58
C VAL A 610 -0.46 9.42 -11.06
N HIS A 611 -1.65 9.19 -11.64
CA HIS A 611 -1.92 9.44 -13.06
C HIS A 611 -0.92 8.71 -13.99
N ALA A 612 -0.60 7.45 -13.72
CA ALA A 612 0.38 6.67 -14.49
C ALA A 612 0.08 6.57 -16.01
N ALA A 613 -1.18 6.74 -16.42
CA ALA A 613 -1.61 6.73 -17.82
C ALA A 613 -1.87 8.14 -18.43
N TRP A 614 -1.77 9.21 -17.65
CA TRP A 614 -2.02 10.60 -18.11
C TRP A 614 -0.79 11.49 -17.89
N ALA A 615 -0.46 12.29 -18.91
CA ALA A 615 0.78 13.08 -18.97
C ALA A 615 2.03 12.25 -18.61
N THR A 616 2.25 11.16 -19.35
CA THR A 616 3.31 10.18 -19.07
C THR A 616 4.73 10.71 -19.29
N ASN A 617 4.87 11.93 -19.81
CA ASN A 617 6.09 12.74 -19.88
C ASN A 617 6.55 13.29 -18.51
N LEU A 618 5.68 13.23 -17.48
CA LEU A 618 6.02 13.55 -16.08
C LEU A 618 5.46 12.46 -15.15
N VAL A 619 6.34 11.83 -14.37
CA VAL A 619 5.97 10.91 -13.28
C VAL A 619 5.72 11.73 -12.02
N CYS A 620 4.61 11.43 -11.32
CA CYS A 620 4.35 11.90 -9.96
C CYS A 620 4.06 10.66 -9.10
N ALA A 621 4.77 10.45 -8.00
CA ALA A 621 4.61 9.24 -7.19
C ALA A 621 4.77 9.49 -5.68
N LEU A 622 4.02 8.76 -4.86
CA LEU A 622 4.28 8.69 -3.41
C LEU A 622 5.15 7.46 -3.12
N ALA A 623 6.23 7.65 -2.37
CA ALA A 623 7.20 6.59 -2.05
C ALA A 623 7.74 6.74 -0.62
N ARG A 624 8.73 5.93 -0.21
CA ARG A 624 9.42 6.07 1.07
C ARG A 624 10.95 6.18 0.93
N LEU A 625 11.56 6.92 1.85
CA LEU A 625 13.01 7.05 2.05
C LEU A 625 13.33 7.01 3.55
N ASP A 626 14.08 6.01 4.02
CA ASP A 626 14.28 5.70 5.46
C ASP A 626 12.95 5.66 6.24
N GLY A 627 11.94 5.08 5.60
CA GLY A 627 10.56 4.97 6.07
C GLY A 627 9.73 6.25 6.04
N GLN A 628 10.32 7.41 5.77
CA GLN A 628 9.59 8.68 5.64
C GLN A 628 8.90 8.76 4.28
N VAL A 629 7.63 9.18 4.23
CA VAL A 629 6.89 9.30 2.98
C VAL A 629 7.36 10.54 2.21
N VAL A 630 7.60 10.39 0.91
CA VAL A 630 8.02 11.48 0.01
C VAL A 630 7.16 11.52 -1.26
N GLY A 631 6.96 12.72 -1.79
CA GLY A 631 6.37 12.96 -3.09
C GLY A 631 7.46 13.17 -4.14
N ILE A 632 7.55 12.27 -5.12
CA ILE A 632 8.53 12.34 -6.20
C ILE A 632 7.87 13.00 -7.42
N VAL A 633 8.55 13.96 -8.02
CA VAL A 633 8.15 14.60 -9.29
C VAL A 633 9.31 14.51 -10.27
N ALA A 634 9.13 13.81 -11.39
CA ALA A 634 10.25 13.39 -12.23
C ALA A 634 9.92 13.46 -13.73
N ASN A 635 10.82 14.02 -14.54
CA ASN A 635 10.67 13.98 -15.99
C ASN A 635 10.81 12.53 -16.50
N GLN A 636 10.12 12.18 -17.59
CA GLN A 636 10.16 10.84 -18.17
C GLN A 636 10.76 10.86 -19.60
N PRO A 637 12.09 10.68 -19.77
CA PRO A 637 12.73 10.68 -21.09
C PRO A 637 12.19 9.63 -22.06
N ALA A 638 11.61 8.52 -21.57
CA ALA A 638 10.93 7.54 -22.42
C ALA A 638 9.62 8.04 -23.06
N SER A 639 9.03 9.15 -22.58
CA SER A 639 7.80 9.74 -23.12
C SER A 639 8.03 11.19 -23.54
N MET A 640 7.89 11.47 -24.83
CA MET A 640 8.07 12.82 -25.41
C MET A 640 9.42 13.48 -25.05
N ALA A 641 10.47 12.68 -24.82
CA ALA A 641 11.79 13.13 -24.36
C ALA A 641 11.76 13.94 -23.03
N GLY A 642 10.77 13.72 -22.17
CA GLY A 642 10.67 14.34 -20.85
C GLY A 642 10.23 15.81 -20.83
N VAL A 643 9.81 16.38 -21.97
CA VAL A 643 9.33 17.77 -22.06
C VAL A 643 8.14 18.06 -21.14
N LEU A 644 8.06 19.29 -20.64
CA LEU A 644 6.84 19.79 -20.00
C LEU A 644 5.81 20.22 -21.06
N ASP A 645 4.58 19.78 -20.92
CA ASP A 645 3.43 20.22 -21.71
C ASP A 645 2.32 20.76 -20.78
N ILE A 646 1.19 21.17 -21.36
CA ILE A 646 -0.02 21.56 -20.64
C ILE A 646 -0.43 20.54 -19.56
N ARG A 647 -0.50 19.25 -19.92
CA ARG A 647 -1.03 18.20 -19.05
C ARG A 647 -0.06 17.82 -17.94
N ALA A 648 1.24 17.70 -18.24
CA ALA A 648 2.28 17.51 -17.22
C ALA A 648 2.33 18.66 -16.23
N SER A 649 2.17 19.90 -16.70
CA SER A 649 2.12 21.07 -15.83
C SER A 649 0.91 21.03 -14.87
N GLU A 650 -0.26 20.61 -15.36
CA GLU A 650 -1.47 20.48 -14.53
C GLU A 650 -1.40 19.26 -13.57
N LYS A 651 -0.82 18.13 -14.00
CA LYS A 651 -0.50 16.94 -13.18
C LYS A 651 0.45 17.29 -12.02
N GLY A 652 1.61 17.87 -12.35
CA GLY A 652 2.63 18.26 -11.38
C GLY A 652 2.11 19.29 -10.39
N ALA A 653 1.42 20.33 -10.85
CA ALA A 653 0.92 21.39 -9.98
C ALA A 653 -0.04 20.89 -8.90
N ARG A 654 -1.00 20.01 -9.26
CA ARG A 654 -1.94 19.42 -8.29
C ARG A 654 -1.21 18.51 -7.30
N PHE A 655 -0.23 17.74 -7.77
CA PHE A 655 0.53 16.82 -6.91
C PHE A 655 1.45 17.55 -5.91
N VAL A 656 2.17 18.58 -6.36
CA VAL A 656 3.00 19.44 -5.50
C VAL A 656 2.14 20.14 -4.44
N GLN A 657 1.00 20.73 -4.84
CA GLN A 657 0.07 21.36 -3.90
C GLN A 657 -0.55 20.38 -2.90
N PHE A 658 -0.81 19.14 -3.33
CA PHE A 658 -1.29 18.08 -2.44
C PHE A 658 -0.22 17.71 -1.40
N CYS A 659 1.04 17.48 -1.83
CA CYS A 659 2.12 17.11 -0.93
C CYS A 659 2.39 18.21 0.12
N ASP A 660 2.43 19.47 -0.34
CA ASP A 660 2.57 20.65 0.51
C ASP A 660 1.44 20.75 1.56
N SER A 661 0.19 20.55 1.13
CA SER A 661 -1.00 20.61 2.01
C SER A 661 -1.05 19.53 3.09
N PHE A 662 -0.25 18.46 2.97
CA PHE A 662 -0.23 17.33 3.89
C PHE A 662 1.19 17.00 4.41
N ASN A 663 2.07 18.00 4.45
CA ASN A 663 3.40 17.92 5.04
C ASN A 663 4.29 16.80 4.45
N ILE A 664 4.09 16.43 3.18
CA ILE A 664 4.89 15.43 2.46
C ILE A 664 6.07 16.15 1.79
N PRO A 665 7.33 15.84 2.15
CA PRO A 665 8.51 16.34 1.45
C PRO A 665 8.52 16.02 -0.05
N LEU A 666 9.08 16.91 -0.84
CA LEU A 666 9.19 16.78 -2.29
C LEU A 666 10.63 16.45 -2.73
N VAL A 667 10.75 15.47 -3.62
CA VAL A 667 11.99 15.09 -4.30
C VAL A 667 11.79 15.26 -5.80
N THR A 668 12.56 16.15 -6.42
CA THR A 668 12.41 16.51 -7.83
C THR A 668 13.56 15.93 -8.65
N LEU A 669 13.28 15.11 -9.67
CA LEU A 669 14.28 14.44 -10.51
C LEU A 669 14.24 14.99 -11.95
N VAL A 670 15.31 15.66 -12.38
CA VAL A 670 15.33 16.51 -13.58
C VAL A 670 16.17 15.91 -14.73
N ASP A 671 15.50 15.63 -15.85
CA ASP A 671 16.08 15.45 -17.20
C ASP A 671 15.08 16.04 -18.21
N VAL A 672 15.10 17.37 -18.37
CA VAL A 672 14.14 18.14 -19.16
C VAL A 672 14.82 19.00 -20.23
N PRO A 673 14.55 18.77 -21.54
CA PRO A 673 15.09 19.58 -22.62
C PRO A 673 14.29 20.87 -22.88
N GLY A 674 13.13 21.06 -22.22
CA GLY A 674 12.31 22.27 -22.36
C GLY A 674 10.82 22.01 -22.22
N PHE A 675 10.03 22.97 -22.70
CA PHE A 675 8.60 22.80 -22.94
C PHE A 675 8.34 22.26 -24.35
N LEU A 676 7.23 21.54 -24.54
CA LEU A 676 6.79 21.03 -25.84
C LEU A 676 6.51 22.17 -26.83
N PRO A 677 7.24 22.30 -27.95
CA PRO A 677 6.95 23.32 -28.95
C PRO A 677 5.70 22.94 -29.76
N GLY A 678 4.74 23.86 -29.88
CA GLY A 678 3.57 23.66 -30.74
C GLY A 678 2.61 24.84 -30.73
N VAL A 679 2.00 25.11 -31.89
CA VAL A 679 0.98 26.18 -32.04
C VAL A 679 -0.21 25.92 -31.12
N ASP A 680 -0.63 24.66 -30.98
CA ASP A 680 -1.76 24.27 -30.13
C ASP A 680 -1.44 24.42 -28.64
N GLN A 681 -0.18 24.22 -28.21
CA GLN A 681 0.24 24.48 -26.83
C GLN A 681 0.11 25.96 -26.49
N GLU A 682 0.53 26.87 -27.39
CA GLU A 682 0.36 28.31 -27.20
C GLU A 682 -1.13 28.72 -27.20
N HIS A 683 -1.92 28.22 -28.16
CA HIS A 683 -3.35 28.54 -28.27
C HIS A 683 -4.20 27.99 -27.10
N GLU A 684 -3.90 26.80 -26.58
CA GLU A 684 -4.56 26.26 -25.38
C GLU A 684 -4.05 26.90 -24.07
N GLY A 685 -2.97 27.67 -24.14
CA GLY A 685 -2.45 28.51 -23.07
C GLY A 685 -1.36 27.87 -22.21
N ILE A 686 -0.33 27.28 -22.80
CA ILE A 686 0.83 26.74 -22.08
C ILE A 686 1.45 27.74 -21.10
N ILE A 687 1.49 29.03 -21.43
CA ILE A 687 2.01 30.08 -20.53
C ILE A 687 1.26 30.10 -19.19
N ARG A 688 -0.08 30.12 -19.19
CA ARG A 688 -0.88 30.13 -17.95
C ARG A 688 -0.90 28.77 -17.26
N ARG A 689 -0.91 27.66 -18.00
CA ARG A 689 -0.98 26.31 -17.42
C ARG A 689 0.38 25.82 -16.89
N GLY A 690 1.46 26.08 -17.60
CA GLY A 690 2.85 25.87 -17.15
C GLY A 690 3.18 26.66 -15.88
N ALA A 691 2.69 27.90 -15.79
CA ALA A 691 2.81 28.71 -14.58
C ALA A 691 2.11 28.13 -13.34
N LYS A 692 1.23 27.12 -13.46
CA LYS A 692 0.64 26.41 -12.32
C LYS A 692 1.69 25.60 -11.56
N LEU A 693 2.59 24.91 -12.26
CA LEU A 693 3.66 24.11 -11.64
C LEU A 693 4.70 25.02 -10.97
N LEU A 694 5.07 26.11 -11.66
CA LEU A 694 5.88 27.18 -11.07
C LEU A 694 5.26 27.75 -9.80
N TYR A 695 3.95 28.07 -9.84
CA TYR A 695 3.23 28.58 -8.68
C TYR A 695 3.18 27.58 -7.53
N ALA A 696 3.01 26.29 -7.83
CA ALA A 696 2.98 25.23 -6.83
C ALA A 696 4.30 25.15 -6.06
N TYR A 697 5.45 25.02 -6.74
CA TYR A 697 6.76 25.02 -6.07
C TYR A 697 7.07 26.35 -5.36
N CYS A 698 6.81 27.50 -5.99
CA CYS A 698 7.03 28.82 -5.37
C CYS A 698 6.14 29.09 -4.14
N ASN A 699 5.04 28.35 -3.96
CA ASN A 699 4.18 28.44 -2.77
C ASN A 699 4.53 27.38 -1.71
N ALA A 700 5.21 26.30 -2.09
CA ALA A 700 5.45 25.14 -1.22
C ALA A 700 6.45 25.44 -0.09
N THR A 701 6.05 25.10 1.14
CA THR A 701 6.79 25.31 2.39
C THR A 701 7.39 24.01 2.95
N VAL A 702 6.91 22.84 2.53
CA VAL A 702 7.52 21.53 2.83
C VAL A 702 9.00 21.45 2.40
N PRO A 703 9.79 20.51 2.94
CA PRO A 703 11.14 20.24 2.45
C PRO A 703 11.15 19.93 0.95
N ARG A 704 12.06 20.56 0.20
CA ARG A 704 12.23 20.42 -1.25
C ARG A 704 13.69 20.10 -1.59
N VAL A 705 13.92 18.93 -2.20
CA VAL A 705 15.24 18.51 -2.68
C VAL A 705 15.17 18.22 -4.17
N SER A 706 15.98 18.93 -4.97
CA SER A 706 16.02 18.79 -6.43
C SER A 706 17.33 18.14 -6.87
N VAL A 707 17.28 17.25 -7.85
CA VAL A 707 18.44 16.52 -8.41
C VAL A 707 18.40 16.61 -9.93
N VAL A 708 19.44 17.16 -10.55
CA VAL A 708 19.62 17.19 -12.00
C VAL A 708 20.45 16.00 -12.44
N LEU A 709 19.81 15.02 -13.09
CA LEU A 709 20.46 13.79 -13.55
C LEU A 709 21.18 14.03 -14.88
N ARG A 710 20.55 14.83 -15.77
CA ARG A 710 21.05 15.12 -17.11
C ARG A 710 20.60 16.51 -17.60
N LYS A 711 19.61 16.63 -18.50
CA LYS A 711 19.26 17.94 -19.09
C LYS A 711 18.49 18.83 -18.12
N ALA A 712 18.82 20.11 -18.12
CA ALA A 712 18.09 21.13 -17.38
C ALA A 712 18.10 22.44 -18.18
N TYR A 713 17.23 22.52 -19.19
CA TYR A 713 17.23 23.65 -20.13
C TYR A 713 16.18 24.73 -19.80
N GLY A 714 16.63 25.98 -19.75
CA GLY A 714 15.84 27.20 -19.83
C GLY A 714 14.72 27.30 -18.78
N GLY A 715 13.53 27.71 -19.24
CA GLY A 715 12.37 27.86 -18.35
C GLY A 715 11.91 26.54 -17.71
N ALA A 716 12.17 25.39 -18.33
CA ALA A 716 11.76 24.11 -17.78
C ALA A 716 12.61 23.69 -16.57
N TYR A 717 13.92 23.96 -16.58
CA TYR A 717 14.77 23.84 -15.39
C TYR A 717 14.23 24.68 -14.22
N ILE A 718 13.86 25.95 -14.47
CA ILE A 718 13.33 26.84 -13.43
C ILE A 718 12.04 26.27 -12.83
N VAL A 719 11.16 25.70 -13.67
CA VAL A 719 9.88 25.13 -13.26
C VAL A 719 10.03 23.77 -12.54
N MET A 720 11.06 22.99 -12.86
CA MET A 720 11.41 21.74 -12.17
C MET A 720 12.22 21.98 -10.89
N ASP A 721 11.65 22.77 -9.98
CA ASP A 721 12.15 22.99 -8.62
C ASP A 721 13.62 23.44 -8.54
N SER A 722 13.99 24.46 -9.32
CA SER A 722 15.36 25.01 -9.28
C SER A 722 15.66 25.73 -7.96
N ARG A 723 16.96 25.82 -7.63
CA ARG A 723 17.45 26.57 -6.45
C ARG A 723 16.95 28.03 -6.42
N SER A 724 16.79 28.66 -7.59
CA SER A 724 16.28 30.04 -7.71
C SER A 724 14.81 30.21 -7.32
N ILE A 725 14.02 29.13 -7.26
CA ILE A 725 12.63 29.14 -6.76
C ILE A 725 12.48 28.51 -5.37
N GLY A 726 13.58 28.41 -4.63
CA GLY A 726 13.58 28.08 -3.20
C GLY A 726 13.55 26.60 -2.86
N ALA A 727 14.00 25.71 -3.76
CA ALA A 727 14.39 24.36 -3.34
C ALA A 727 15.45 24.48 -2.23
N ASP A 728 15.34 23.69 -1.17
CA ASP A 728 16.19 23.83 0.02
C ASP A 728 17.62 23.32 -0.24
N VAL A 729 17.71 22.23 -1.01
CA VAL A 729 18.94 21.60 -1.49
C VAL A 729 18.76 21.27 -2.98
N ALA A 730 19.68 21.72 -3.83
CA ALA A 730 19.74 21.40 -5.24
C ALA A 730 21.05 20.66 -5.56
N LEU A 731 20.97 19.54 -6.25
CA LEU A 731 22.08 18.63 -6.52
C LEU A 731 22.18 18.37 -8.02
N ALA A 732 23.36 17.95 -8.49
CA ALA A 732 23.53 17.49 -9.87
C ALA A 732 24.38 16.22 -9.94
N TRP A 733 24.18 15.42 -10.98
CA TRP A 733 25.07 14.33 -11.36
C TRP A 733 26.18 14.83 -12.30
N PRO A 734 27.28 14.07 -12.52
CA PRO A 734 28.39 14.49 -13.40
C PRO A 734 27.98 14.54 -14.89
N THR A 735 26.81 14.03 -15.23
CA THR A 735 26.18 14.05 -16.56
C THR A 735 25.22 15.23 -16.77
N ASN A 736 25.19 16.21 -15.86
CA ASN A 736 24.25 17.34 -15.97
C ASN A 736 24.61 18.33 -17.09
N GLU A 737 23.55 18.87 -17.72
CA GLU A 737 23.61 19.89 -18.76
C GLU A 737 22.62 21.03 -18.37
N ILE A 738 23.01 21.87 -17.41
CA ILE A 738 22.23 23.03 -16.97
C ILE A 738 22.54 24.22 -17.89
N ALA A 739 21.56 24.64 -18.72
CA ALA A 739 21.78 25.65 -19.76
C ALA A 739 20.55 26.56 -19.99
N VAL A 740 20.75 27.72 -20.64
CA VAL A 740 19.62 28.61 -21.05
C VAL A 740 18.80 27.99 -22.20
N MET A 741 19.49 27.30 -23.10
CA MET A 741 18.94 26.45 -24.17
C MET A 741 20.06 25.49 -24.63
N GLY A 742 19.72 24.45 -25.41
CA GLY A 742 20.73 23.54 -25.96
C GLY A 742 21.78 24.26 -26.82
N ALA A 743 23.02 23.78 -26.76
CA ALA A 743 24.21 24.49 -27.30
C ALA A 743 24.11 24.83 -28.79
N GLU A 744 23.52 23.97 -29.64
CA GLU A 744 23.28 24.28 -31.06
C GLU A 744 22.39 25.52 -31.24
N GLY A 745 21.28 25.59 -30.51
CA GLY A 745 20.37 26.73 -30.57
C GLY A 745 21.02 28.01 -30.06
N ALA A 746 21.79 27.91 -28.97
CA ALA A 746 22.53 29.03 -28.41
C ALA A 746 23.58 29.57 -29.39
N ALA A 747 24.44 28.70 -29.93
CA ALA A 747 25.49 29.09 -30.88
C ALA A 747 24.92 29.69 -32.17
N GLY A 748 23.84 29.09 -32.70
CA GLY A 748 23.13 29.59 -33.89
C GLY A 748 22.46 30.96 -33.73
N VAL A 749 22.22 31.42 -32.49
CA VAL A 749 21.72 32.76 -32.17
C VAL A 749 22.86 33.73 -31.85
N VAL A 750 23.78 33.35 -30.96
CA VAL A 750 24.87 34.21 -30.46
C VAL A 750 25.88 34.49 -31.57
N PHE A 751 26.46 33.44 -32.16
CA PHE A 751 27.53 33.56 -33.15
C PHE A 751 26.99 33.66 -34.59
N ARG A 752 25.69 33.95 -34.76
CA ARG A 752 24.99 33.97 -36.06
C ARG A 752 25.71 34.80 -37.14
N ARG A 753 26.36 35.90 -36.74
CA ARG A 753 27.12 36.77 -37.65
C ARG A 753 28.48 36.20 -38.04
N GLU A 754 29.18 35.55 -37.11
CA GLU A 754 30.48 34.91 -37.35
C GLU A 754 30.30 33.67 -38.24
N ILE A 755 29.33 32.81 -37.89
CA ILE A 755 28.95 31.62 -38.68
C ILE A 755 28.57 32.02 -40.12
N ALA A 756 27.76 33.07 -40.30
CA ALA A 756 27.34 33.54 -41.62
C ALA A 756 28.42 34.35 -42.39
N ALA A 757 29.54 34.68 -41.77
CA ALA A 757 30.68 35.37 -42.39
C ALA A 757 31.90 34.45 -42.59
N SER A 758 31.82 33.18 -42.15
CA SER A 758 32.85 32.17 -42.35
C SER A 758 32.88 31.68 -43.80
N GLU A 759 34.08 31.32 -44.28
CA GLU A 759 34.24 30.58 -45.55
C GLU A 759 33.67 29.15 -45.46
N ASP A 760 33.66 28.58 -44.24
CA ASP A 760 32.94 27.34 -43.90
C ASP A 760 31.99 27.60 -42.71
N PRO A 761 30.69 27.81 -42.96
CA PRO A 761 29.68 27.99 -41.92
C PRO A 761 29.34 26.72 -41.12
N GLU A 762 29.63 25.52 -41.61
CA GLU A 762 29.33 24.28 -40.90
C GLU A 762 30.44 23.95 -39.90
N ALA A 763 31.70 24.03 -40.31
CA ALA A 763 32.84 23.90 -39.40
C ALA A 763 32.84 25.01 -38.33
N MET A 764 32.56 26.26 -38.71
CA MET A 764 32.44 27.37 -37.74
C MET A 764 31.27 27.16 -36.77
N ARG A 765 30.14 26.61 -37.21
CA ARG A 765 29.05 26.24 -36.30
C ARG A 765 29.49 25.16 -35.32
N ALA A 766 30.11 24.08 -35.80
CA ALA A 766 30.57 22.98 -34.95
C ALA A 766 31.55 23.48 -33.86
N GLN A 767 32.55 24.27 -34.26
CA GLN A 767 33.48 24.91 -33.34
C GLN A 767 32.77 25.80 -32.31
N LYS A 768 31.80 26.62 -32.72
CA LYS A 768 31.06 27.49 -31.81
C LYS A 768 30.06 26.78 -30.90
N ILE A 769 29.64 25.56 -31.24
CA ILE A 769 28.88 24.69 -30.34
C ILE A 769 29.80 24.09 -29.27
N GLU A 770 30.96 23.58 -29.66
CA GLU A 770 31.98 23.03 -28.76
C GLU A 770 32.51 24.10 -27.77
N GLU A 771 32.78 25.31 -28.26
CA GLU A 771 33.16 26.48 -27.45
C GLU A 771 32.07 26.83 -26.41
N TYR A 772 30.80 26.92 -26.84
CA TYR A 772 29.68 27.21 -25.93
C TYR A 772 29.46 26.10 -24.90
N GLN A 773 29.54 24.83 -25.32
CA GLN A 773 29.34 23.68 -24.44
C GLN A 773 30.45 23.56 -23.38
N THR A 774 31.70 23.82 -23.77
CA THR A 774 32.86 23.79 -22.87
C THR A 774 32.83 24.93 -21.85
N GLU A 775 32.54 26.16 -22.27
CA GLU A 775 32.61 27.35 -21.39
C GLU A 775 31.36 27.54 -20.50
N LEU A 776 30.17 27.07 -20.93
CA LEU A 776 28.90 27.44 -20.29
C LEU A 776 27.94 26.27 -19.98
N VAL A 777 28.24 25.05 -20.42
CA VAL A 777 27.38 23.86 -20.21
C VAL A 777 28.17 22.71 -19.56
N HIS A 778 29.41 22.93 -19.12
CA HIS A 778 30.17 21.92 -18.40
C HIS A 778 29.53 21.59 -17.04
N PRO A 779 29.57 20.32 -16.56
CA PRO A 779 28.80 19.85 -15.39
C PRO A 779 29.06 20.58 -14.06
N TYR A 780 30.13 21.36 -13.97
CA TYR A 780 30.52 22.10 -12.76
C TYR A 780 30.10 23.57 -12.78
N TYR A 781 29.73 24.13 -13.95
CA TYR A 781 29.41 25.55 -14.11
C TYR A 781 28.32 26.04 -13.15
N ALA A 782 27.28 25.22 -12.94
CA ALA A 782 26.19 25.55 -12.02
C ALA A 782 26.65 25.56 -10.55
N ALA A 783 27.54 24.65 -10.15
CA ALA A 783 28.05 24.54 -8.78
C ALA A 783 29.04 25.67 -8.46
N GLU A 784 29.94 26.01 -9.39
CA GLU A 784 30.86 27.16 -9.29
C GLU A 784 30.13 28.51 -9.13
N ARG A 785 28.85 28.56 -9.52
CA ARG A 785 27.97 29.73 -9.40
C ARG A 785 26.99 29.65 -8.22
N GLY A 786 26.98 28.55 -7.46
CA GLY A 786 26.01 28.32 -6.37
C GLY A 786 24.56 28.15 -6.85
N LEU A 787 24.35 27.70 -8.08
CA LEU A 787 23.03 27.40 -8.66
C LEU A 787 22.58 25.97 -8.35
N VAL A 788 23.53 25.09 -8.04
CA VAL A 788 23.35 23.84 -7.28
C VAL A 788 24.32 23.85 -6.10
N ASP A 789 23.99 23.15 -5.03
CA ASP A 789 24.77 23.11 -3.79
C ASP A 789 25.92 22.07 -3.84
N ASP A 790 25.80 21.00 -4.65
CA ASP A 790 26.87 19.99 -4.88
C ASP A 790 26.70 19.20 -6.20
N VAL A 791 27.77 18.56 -6.68
CA VAL A 791 27.78 17.59 -7.80
C VAL A 791 28.22 16.21 -7.28
N ILE A 792 27.27 15.27 -7.19
CA ILE A 792 27.42 14.01 -6.44
C ILE A 792 27.69 12.78 -7.33
N ASP A 793 28.27 11.73 -6.76
CA ASP A 793 28.29 10.38 -7.38
C ASP A 793 26.82 9.88 -7.48
N PRO A 794 26.32 9.49 -8.67
CA PRO A 794 24.95 9.00 -8.85
C PRO A 794 24.53 7.95 -7.83
N ARG A 795 25.46 7.07 -7.44
CA ARG A 795 25.21 5.93 -6.54
C ARG A 795 24.91 6.34 -5.11
N ASP A 796 25.34 7.52 -4.70
CA ASP A 796 25.13 8.07 -3.36
C ASP A 796 23.82 8.85 -3.25
N THR A 797 23.08 9.05 -4.35
CA THR A 797 21.85 9.86 -4.40
C THR A 797 20.85 9.48 -3.32
N ARG A 798 20.54 8.18 -3.12
CA ARG A 798 19.64 7.69 -2.06
C ARG A 798 20.10 8.15 -0.66
N ALA A 799 21.37 7.94 -0.34
CA ALA A 799 21.95 8.31 0.94
C ALA A 799 22.03 9.84 1.15
N VAL A 800 22.24 10.61 0.07
CA VAL A 800 22.21 12.09 0.10
C VAL A 800 20.78 12.59 0.34
N LEU A 801 19.78 12.05 -0.38
CA LEU A 801 18.37 12.40 -0.20
C LEU A 801 17.91 12.16 1.24
N ILE A 802 18.20 10.98 1.82
CA ILE A 802 17.85 10.66 3.21
C ILE A 802 18.49 11.67 4.19
N ARG A 803 19.77 12.02 4.03
CA ARG A 803 20.44 13.02 4.89
C ARG A 803 19.84 14.42 4.74
N SER A 804 19.51 14.86 3.53
CA SER A 804 18.88 16.16 3.28
C SER A 804 17.49 16.24 3.90
N LEU A 805 16.67 15.20 3.75
CA LEU A 805 15.32 15.13 4.33
C LEU A 805 15.37 15.06 5.86
N ALA A 806 16.29 14.28 6.44
CA ALA A 806 16.51 14.23 7.88
C ALA A 806 16.98 15.58 8.47
N MET A 807 17.76 16.36 7.73
CA MET A 807 18.16 17.72 8.10
C MET A 807 16.99 18.71 8.03
N LEU A 808 16.11 18.58 7.02
CA LEU A 808 14.96 19.46 6.79
C LEU A 808 13.68 19.06 7.57
N CYS A 809 13.71 17.98 8.36
CA CYS A 809 12.50 17.44 9.02
C CYS A 809 11.81 18.40 10.00
N ALA A 810 12.50 19.46 10.44
CA ALA A 810 12.00 20.52 11.31
C ALA A 810 11.93 21.90 10.61
N LYS A 811 11.88 21.92 9.27
CA LYS A 811 11.70 23.14 8.47
C LYS A 811 10.38 23.84 8.80
N ASP A 812 10.44 25.12 9.11
CA ASP A 812 9.30 26.05 9.16
C ASP A 812 9.57 27.20 8.17
N ALA A 813 8.55 27.60 7.42
CA ALA A 813 8.63 28.61 6.37
C ALA A 813 7.31 29.38 6.24
N GLY A 814 7.25 30.58 6.83
CA GLY A 814 6.05 31.41 6.83
C GLY A 814 5.74 32.09 5.48
N LEU A 815 4.52 31.88 4.97
CA LEU A 815 4.02 32.59 3.78
C LEU A 815 3.42 33.97 4.12
N PRO A 816 3.48 34.96 3.20
CA PRO A 816 2.82 36.26 3.38
C PRO A 816 1.31 36.13 3.60
N HIS A 817 0.83 36.67 4.72
CA HIS A 817 -0.56 36.54 5.20
C HIS A 817 -1.60 37.00 4.17
N ARG A 818 -2.43 36.06 3.70
CA ARG A 818 -3.48 36.24 2.69
C ARG A 818 -4.63 35.28 2.96
N LYS A 819 -5.84 35.56 2.44
CA LYS A 819 -7.00 34.63 2.54
C LYS A 819 -6.73 33.30 1.84
N HIS A 820 -6.09 33.38 0.67
CA HIS A 820 -5.62 32.28 -0.18
C HIS A 820 -4.73 32.90 -1.27
N GLY A 821 -4.09 32.06 -2.09
CA GLY A 821 -3.41 32.48 -3.31
C GLY A 821 -4.37 32.92 -4.43
N ASN A 822 -3.80 33.34 -5.57
CA ASN A 822 -4.53 33.50 -6.83
C ASN A 822 -3.73 32.80 -7.95
N PRO A 823 -3.72 31.45 -7.98
CA PRO A 823 -2.97 30.70 -8.98
C PRO A 823 -3.53 30.92 -10.40
N PRO A 824 -2.69 30.79 -11.44
CA PRO A 824 -3.14 30.76 -12.83
C PRO A 824 -4.26 29.73 -13.04
N GLN A 825 -5.25 30.10 -13.86
CA GLN A 825 -6.37 29.25 -14.27
C GLN A 825 -6.05 28.53 -15.58
#